data_AF-A0A1M5J7W2-F1
#
_entry.id   AF-A0A1M5J7W2-F1
#
_cell.length_a   1.000
_cell.length_b   1.000
_cell.length_c   1.000
_cell.angle_alpha   90.00
_cell.angle_beta   90.00
_cell.angle_gamma   90.00
#
_symmetry.space_group_name_H-M   'P 1'
#
loop_
_entity.id
_entity.type
_entity.pdbx_description
1 polymer ?
#
loop_
_entity_poly.entity_id
_entity_poly.type
_entity_poly.pdbx_seq_one_letter_code
_entity_poly.pdbx_strand_id
1 'polypeptide(L)'
;MLNKIFVCAALGFAVSASAVEKKKIDFVLGVDGDFKAAVAAAGKSGASASNRFVIFVPDGEYDITKLTGDSHGKSTVSASYLSIIGQSLEKTIIANKTDTEGISLTATIYFPKNNEMYMQDITLQNKGTYNSGNAARQVALQQNEGDKYIYKNVRLLSGQDTYYTKKGRTYWEGGEINGTVDFICGGGDVFFEGTKLVMTRNGGYITASQNPGDWGYVFNNATITVSNNSFNGTFYLGRSWGHAKTVFLNTKMIAQPKGEGWGPDMNSAPQVFGEYNSKDGNGNAVNTSQRKTYFNGGKDGSTATTLKTVWNASDAAKYTLQNVLKGSDNWDPTKLTAQVSAPKITQEGAEIVWADDNNARCWVVFVNGKYKANVVAPSFSLDGVATGSKITVRAANSMGGLGAYSNEVATVDANVTYYKVTLGDAIGGKVTTNLSGDKVAEGKTATFTAVPNTGWEFAGWSGKSASQIDASKAAVEIVAAGDIELIPSFTAKGTTVFQAEDGIITNAAAESNNAGFNGTAFVNFTAGDLSMIQVPVYAEVAGEYEVMVRYANGSGNARSLAAAAPGVCTAGIDGCKSAESLSFAATTNWTTWETLSFKAKLAEGAGYMTFATIGGSDGPNLDQLELKLVKADATTAIRGLATPSQQLVPTTRVRLFTLTGQLVRESVGLTVSTENLAPGMYLLQRGNGSLLRQQIIRVK
;
A
#
# COMPACT_ATOMS: atom_id res chain seq x y z
N MET A 1 -24.93 -51.19 -4.03
CA MET A 1 -25.04 -50.88 -2.59
C MET A 1 -24.39 -49.54 -2.36
N LEU A 2 -25.19 -48.56 -1.92
CA LEU A 2 -24.81 -47.16 -1.73
C LEU A 2 -23.74 -47.01 -0.64
N ASN A 3 -22.66 -46.29 -0.92
CA ASN A 3 -21.83 -45.66 0.11
C ASN A 3 -22.24 -44.19 0.25
N LYS A 4 -22.83 -43.87 1.39
CA LYS A 4 -23.35 -42.54 1.74
C LYS A 4 -22.19 -41.58 2.00
N ILE A 5 -22.12 -40.52 1.20
CA ILE A 5 -21.34 -39.31 1.48
C ILE A 5 -22.14 -38.52 2.52
N PHE A 6 -21.58 -38.35 3.72
CA PHE A 6 -22.06 -37.36 4.69
C PHE A 6 -21.54 -35.98 4.28
N VAL A 7 -22.42 -35.16 3.71
CA VAL A 7 -22.19 -33.72 3.58
C VAL A 7 -22.51 -33.09 4.94
N CYS A 8 -21.47 -32.80 5.73
CA CYS A 8 -21.60 -31.92 6.87
C CYS A 8 -21.77 -30.49 6.35
N ALA A 9 -23.01 -29.98 6.35
CA ALA A 9 -23.27 -28.57 6.21
C ALA A 9 -22.75 -27.85 7.46
N ALA A 10 -21.54 -27.30 7.37
CA ALA A 10 -21.05 -26.34 8.35
C ALA A 10 -21.88 -25.05 8.18
N LEU A 11 -22.91 -24.89 9.00
CA LEU A 11 -23.52 -23.59 9.26
C LEU A 11 -22.44 -22.70 9.90
N GLY A 12 -21.74 -21.95 9.06
CA GLY A 12 -20.86 -20.89 9.48
C GLY A 12 -21.69 -19.81 10.15
N PHE A 13 -21.83 -19.88 11.47
CA PHE A 13 -22.11 -18.69 12.26
C PHE A 13 -20.91 -17.76 12.06
N ALA A 14 -21.07 -16.75 11.21
CA ALA A 14 -20.21 -15.59 11.24
C ALA A 14 -20.37 -14.99 12.64
N VAL A 15 -19.45 -15.34 13.53
CA VAL A 15 -19.26 -14.60 14.77
C VAL A 15 -18.79 -13.24 14.31
N SER A 16 -19.72 -12.28 14.22
CA SER A 16 -19.37 -10.88 14.08
C SER A 16 -18.36 -10.57 15.19
N ALA A 17 -17.11 -10.34 14.82
CA ALA A 17 -16.11 -9.90 15.78
C ALA A 17 -16.70 -8.69 16.51
N SER A 18 -16.75 -8.75 17.84
CA SER A 18 -17.26 -7.63 18.63
C SER A 18 -16.44 -6.39 18.29
N ALA A 19 -17.12 -5.26 18.08
CA ALA A 19 -16.45 -3.99 17.84
C ALA A 19 -15.42 -3.71 18.95
N VAL A 20 -14.28 -3.14 18.55
CA VAL A 20 -13.25 -2.71 19.49
C VAL A 20 -13.82 -1.60 20.36
N GLU A 21 -13.62 -1.71 21.68
CA GLU A 21 -14.07 -0.69 22.62
C GLU A 21 -13.42 0.66 22.30
N LYS A 22 -14.26 1.70 22.12
CA LYS A 22 -13.80 3.06 21.87
C LYS A 22 -13.18 3.63 23.13
N LYS A 23 -11.87 3.81 23.13
CA LYS A 23 -11.11 4.32 24.27
C LYS A 23 -9.92 5.14 23.80
N LYS A 24 -9.75 6.31 24.40
CA LYS A 24 -8.60 7.21 24.21
C LYS A 24 -7.28 6.56 24.63
N ILE A 25 -6.18 7.14 24.16
CA ILE A 25 -4.83 6.83 24.65
C ILE A 25 -4.73 7.28 26.11
N ASP A 26 -4.18 6.43 26.98
CA ASP A 26 -4.14 6.67 28.42
C ASP A 26 -3.07 7.67 28.85
N PHE A 27 -1.95 7.74 28.12
CA PHE A 27 -0.86 8.66 28.43
C PHE A 27 -0.12 9.11 27.16
N VAL A 28 0.09 10.41 27.00
CA VAL A 28 0.86 11.01 25.91
C VAL A 28 2.09 11.72 26.46
N LEU A 29 3.27 11.26 26.06
CA LEU A 29 4.53 11.87 26.47
C LEU A 29 4.62 13.34 26.04
N GLY A 30 5.04 14.20 26.96
CA GLY A 30 5.14 15.65 26.78
C GLY A 30 3.82 16.41 26.96
N VAL A 31 2.68 15.72 27.00
CA VAL A 31 1.36 16.32 27.32
C VAL A 31 0.96 15.97 28.75
N ASP A 32 0.95 14.68 29.09
CA ASP A 32 0.56 14.18 30.42
C ASP A 32 1.76 14.05 31.37
N GLY A 33 2.98 14.14 30.85
CA GLY A 33 4.23 14.09 31.60
C GLY A 33 5.36 13.41 30.82
N ASP A 34 6.45 13.12 31.52
CA ASP A 34 7.62 12.45 30.96
C ASP A 34 7.50 10.91 30.99
N PHE A 35 8.54 10.21 30.51
CA PHE A 35 8.56 8.74 30.48
C PHE A 35 8.49 8.10 31.88
N LYS A 36 9.03 8.75 32.91
CA LYS A 36 8.95 8.26 34.31
C LYS A 36 7.51 8.30 34.80
N ALA A 37 6.81 9.41 34.55
CA ALA A 37 5.41 9.56 34.86
C ALA A 37 4.55 8.52 34.11
N ALA A 38 4.84 8.27 32.84
CA ALA A 38 4.12 7.29 32.03
C ALA A 38 4.24 5.86 32.60
N VAL A 39 5.46 5.42 32.94
CA VAL A 39 5.70 4.09 33.53
C VAL A 39 5.05 3.96 34.91
N ALA A 40 5.11 5.02 35.73
CA ALA A 40 4.46 5.05 37.03
C ALA A 40 2.93 4.98 36.92
N ALA A 41 2.33 5.68 35.95
CA ALA A 41 0.90 5.63 35.68
C ALA A 41 0.46 4.24 35.21
N ALA A 42 1.20 3.63 34.27
CA ALA A 42 0.95 2.27 33.82
C ALA A 42 0.97 1.26 34.99
N GLY A 43 1.93 1.37 35.91
CA GLY A 43 2.04 0.50 37.09
C GLY A 43 0.88 0.61 38.09
N LYS A 44 0.12 1.71 38.07
CA LYS A 44 -1.04 1.95 38.96
C LYS A 44 -2.40 1.72 38.28
N SER A 45 -2.40 1.50 36.96
CA SER A 45 -3.62 1.47 36.14
C SER A 45 -4.51 0.23 36.33
N GLY A 46 -3.97 -0.86 36.88
CA GLY A 46 -4.65 -2.16 36.89
C GLY A 46 -4.81 -2.77 35.49
N ALA A 47 -3.88 -2.48 34.57
CA ALA A 47 -3.94 -2.94 33.18
C ALA A 47 -4.14 -4.46 33.06
N SER A 48 -5.02 -4.85 32.13
CA SER A 48 -5.46 -6.23 31.92
C SER A 48 -5.73 -6.53 30.44
N ALA A 49 -6.12 -7.76 30.12
CA ALA A 49 -6.48 -8.15 28.76
C ALA A 49 -7.66 -7.34 28.19
N SER A 50 -8.64 -7.00 29.03
CA SER A 50 -9.79 -6.17 28.65
C SER A 50 -9.56 -4.68 28.81
N ASN A 51 -8.53 -4.28 29.58
CA ASN A 51 -8.21 -2.88 29.83
C ASN A 51 -6.71 -2.61 29.69
N ARG A 52 -6.21 -2.66 28.45
CA ARG A 52 -4.82 -2.37 28.10
C ARG A 52 -4.50 -0.88 28.29
N PHE A 53 -3.34 -0.60 28.87
CA PHE A 53 -2.81 0.76 29.02
C PHE A 53 -1.93 1.13 27.81
N VAL A 54 -2.18 2.30 27.21
CA VAL A 54 -1.46 2.77 26.02
C VAL A 54 -0.71 4.06 26.33
N ILE A 55 0.61 4.00 26.13
CA ILE A 55 1.50 5.15 26.11
C ILE A 55 1.77 5.52 24.66
N PHE A 56 1.46 6.76 24.28
CA PHE A 56 1.85 7.33 23.00
C PHE A 56 3.06 8.26 23.15
N VAL A 57 4.01 8.12 22.25
CA VAL A 57 5.29 8.83 22.25
C VAL A 57 5.40 9.62 20.95
N PRO A 58 5.13 10.94 20.96
CA PRO A 58 5.30 11.80 19.79
C PRO A 58 6.72 11.74 19.20
N ASP A 59 6.89 12.28 17.99
CA ASP A 59 8.22 12.43 17.39
C ASP A 59 9.11 13.29 18.30
N GLY A 60 10.31 12.79 18.58
CA GLY A 60 11.24 13.40 19.51
C GLY A 60 12.30 12.41 20.00
N GLU A 61 13.38 12.95 20.55
CA GLU A 61 14.41 12.17 21.21
C GLU A 61 14.31 12.32 22.73
N TYR A 62 14.16 11.21 23.44
CA TYR A 62 13.89 11.14 24.87
C TYR A 62 15.06 10.44 25.57
N ASP A 63 15.94 11.22 26.20
CA ASP A 63 17.01 10.67 27.05
C ASP A 63 16.44 10.26 28.41
N ILE A 64 16.43 8.96 28.67
CA ILE A 64 15.89 8.37 29.89
C ILE A 64 16.98 7.93 30.89
N THR A 65 18.27 8.16 30.57
CA THR A 65 19.43 7.64 31.33
C THR A 65 19.35 7.99 32.82
N LYS A 66 19.11 9.26 33.14
CA LYS A 66 18.97 9.74 34.54
C LYS A 66 17.51 9.88 34.96
N LEU A 67 16.59 9.83 34.01
CA LEU A 67 15.16 10.00 34.26
C LEU A 67 14.56 8.75 34.92
N THR A 68 14.83 7.58 34.31
CA THR A 68 14.33 6.28 34.78
C THR A 68 15.44 5.26 35.00
N GLY A 69 16.66 5.54 34.57
CA GLY A 69 17.79 4.64 34.78
C GLY A 69 18.24 4.55 36.23
N ASP A 70 18.68 3.36 36.64
CA ASP A 70 19.39 3.15 37.90
C ASP A 70 20.82 3.72 37.85
N SER A 71 21.69 3.37 38.82
CA SER A 71 23.09 3.83 38.85
C SER A 71 23.91 3.46 37.61
N HIS A 72 23.42 2.54 36.77
CA HIS A 72 24.04 2.11 35.52
C HIS A 72 23.28 2.60 34.28
N GLY A 73 22.21 3.36 34.46
CA GLY A 73 21.36 3.86 33.37
C GLY A 73 20.36 2.83 32.84
N LYS A 74 20.10 1.73 33.57
CA LYS A 74 19.08 0.74 33.18
C LYS A 74 17.70 1.15 33.65
N SER A 75 16.76 1.26 32.73
CA SER A 75 15.38 1.67 33.04
C SER A 75 14.44 0.48 33.10
N THR A 76 13.82 0.26 34.25
CA THR A 76 12.92 -0.89 34.49
C THR A 76 11.46 -0.53 34.24
N VAL A 77 10.74 -1.36 33.48
CA VAL A 77 9.30 -1.24 33.23
C VAL A 77 8.60 -2.52 33.67
N SER A 78 7.86 -2.49 34.78
CA SER A 78 7.29 -3.70 35.39
C SER A 78 5.80 -3.96 35.06
N ALA A 79 5.11 -3.02 34.42
CA ALA A 79 3.69 -3.17 34.08
C ALA A 79 3.48 -4.13 32.90
N SER A 80 2.53 -5.07 33.03
CA SER A 80 2.04 -5.94 31.95
C SER A 80 0.83 -5.31 31.24
N TYR A 81 0.39 -5.89 30.11
CA TYR A 81 -0.72 -5.34 29.30
C TYR A 81 -0.50 -3.88 28.88
N LEU A 82 0.75 -3.55 28.60
CA LEU A 82 1.21 -2.21 28.26
C LEU A 82 1.54 -2.14 26.76
N SER A 83 1.16 -1.02 26.16
CA SER A 83 1.54 -0.68 24.78
C SER A 83 2.34 0.62 24.76
N ILE A 84 3.47 0.62 24.05
CA ILE A 84 4.30 1.81 23.85
C ILE A 84 4.33 2.09 22.35
N ILE A 85 3.64 3.14 21.93
CA ILE A 85 3.37 3.46 20.53
C ILE A 85 4.10 4.75 20.17
N GLY A 86 5.09 4.66 19.31
CA GLY A 86 5.73 5.84 18.75
C GLY A 86 4.89 6.47 17.64
N GLN A 87 5.13 7.76 17.40
CA GLN A 87 4.56 8.46 16.26
C GLN A 87 5.23 7.98 14.96
N SER A 88 6.55 7.80 14.95
CA SER A 88 7.27 7.27 13.80
C SER A 88 8.54 6.53 14.22
N LEU A 89 8.88 5.49 13.46
CA LEU A 89 10.09 4.72 13.69
C LEU A 89 11.35 5.60 13.64
N GLU A 90 11.42 6.53 12.68
CA GLU A 90 12.60 7.33 12.39
C GLU A 90 12.85 8.44 13.42
N LYS A 91 11.79 9.01 14.00
CA LYS A 91 11.88 10.23 14.80
C LYS A 91 11.46 10.06 16.25
N THR A 92 10.75 8.99 16.61
CA THR A 92 10.49 8.67 18.01
C THR A 92 11.63 7.80 18.55
N ILE A 93 12.54 8.40 19.32
CA ILE A 93 13.74 7.75 19.83
C ILE A 93 13.74 7.81 21.36
N ILE A 94 13.68 6.66 22.02
CA ILE A 94 13.97 6.54 23.46
C ILE A 94 15.41 6.08 23.60
N ALA A 95 16.23 6.87 24.28
CA ALA A 95 17.66 6.63 24.39
C ALA A 95 18.14 6.58 25.83
N ASN A 96 19.16 5.76 26.09
CA ASN A 96 20.05 5.94 27.22
C ASN A 96 21.51 5.99 26.73
N LYS A 97 22.42 6.47 27.60
CA LYS A 97 23.87 6.41 27.39
C LYS A 97 24.55 5.87 28.64
N THR A 98 24.94 4.61 28.61
CA THR A 98 25.59 3.95 29.75
C THR A 98 27.10 4.01 29.64
N ASP A 99 27.78 4.44 30.70
CA ASP A 99 29.26 4.47 30.75
C ASP A 99 29.85 3.13 31.19
N THR A 100 29.04 2.24 31.76
CA THR A 100 29.42 0.88 32.14
C THR A 100 29.05 -0.15 31.07
N GLU A 101 29.69 -1.30 31.13
CA GLU A 101 29.36 -2.47 30.33
C GLU A 101 28.67 -3.55 31.20
N GLY A 102 27.60 -4.16 30.69
CA GLY A 102 27.04 -5.36 31.28
C GLY A 102 25.62 -5.65 30.83
N ILE A 103 25.37 -6.89 30.44
CA ILE A 103 24.06 -7.35 29.96
C ILE A 103 22.94 -7.18 31.02
N SER A 104 23.28 -7.26 32.31
CA SER A 104 22.33 -7.07 33.42
C SER A 104 22.22 -5.63 33.92
N LEU A 105 23.00 -4.71 33.35
CA LEU A 105 23.23 -3.36 33.88
C LEU A 105 22.82 -2.23 32.95
N THR A 106 22.73 -2.47 31.63
CA THR A 106 22.79 -1.37 30.65
C THR A 106 21.53 -1.16 29.83
N ALA A 107 20.50 -2.00 30.00
CA ALA A 107 19.32 -1.99 29.14
C ALA A 107 18.60 -0.64 29.11
N THR A 108 18.45 -0.04 27.92
CA THR A 108 17.60 1.15 27.73
C THR A 108 16.20 0.89 28.24
N ILE A 109 15.61 -0.26 27.89
CA ILE A 109 14.38 -0.76 28.51
C ILE A 109 14.60 -2.19 29.01
N TYR A 110 14.33 -2.40 30.30
CA TYR A 110 14.35 -3.70 30.97
C TYR A 110 12.95 -4.13 31.41
N PHE A 111 12.52 -5.29 30.91
CA PHE A 111 11.29 -5.98 31.30
C PHE A 111 11.62 -7.16 32.23
N PRO A 112 11.39 -7.05 33.56
CA PRO A 112 11.76 -8.09 34.50
C PRO A 112 10.90 -9.35 34.38
N LYS A 113 9.58 -9.18 34.22
CA LYS A 113 8.58 -10.26 34.15
C LYS A 113 7.24 -9.69 33.67
N ASN A 114 7.11 -9.45 32.37
CA ASN A 114 5.94 -8.80 31.81
C ASN A 114 5.19 -9.76 30.89
N ASN A 115 3.87 -9.62 30.80
CA ASN A 115 3.06 -10.37 29.86
C ASN A 115 2.29 -9.42 28.95
N GLU A 116 2.01 -9.86 27.73
CA GLU A 116 1.10 -9.18 26.80
C GLU A 116 1.58 -7.76 26.48
N MET A 117 2.86 -7.63 26.13
CA MET A 117 3.50 -6.35 25.81
C MET A 117 3.40 -6.05 24.32
N TYR A 118 3.18 -4.79 23.97
CA TYR A 118 3.14 -4.33 22.58
C TYR A 118 3.97 -3.07 22.39
N MET A 119 4.75 -3.02 21.32
CA MET A 119 5.53 -1.84 20.96
C MET A 119 5.50 -1.64 19.46
N GLN A 120 5.28 -0.40 19.02
CA GLN A 120 5.20 -0.08 17.60
C GLN A 120 5.82 1.27 17.25
N ASP A 121 6.41 1.35 16.05
CA ASP A 121 6.87 2.60 15.39
C ASP A 121 7.81 3.43 16.28
N ILE A 122 8.79 2.78 16.92
CA ILE A 122 9.69 3.43 17.87
C ILE A 122 11.12 2.89 17.79
N THR A 123 12.10 3.77 17.98
CA THR A 123 13.51 3.42 18.11
C THR A 123 13.92 3.38 19.59
N LEU A 124 14.55 2.29 20.02
CA LEU A 124 15.28 2.20 21.29
C LEU A 124 16.77 2.22 21.01
N GLN A 125 17.50 3.11 21.69
CA GLN A 125 18.93 3.30 21.46
C GLN A 125 19.72 3.28 22.77
N ASN A 126 20.73 2.41 22.83
CA ASN A 126 21.80 2.57 23.80
C ASN A 126 23.02 3.21 23.12
N LYS A 127 23.31 4.44 23.50
CA LYS A 127 24.33 5.29 22.88
C LYS A 127 25.76 5.00 23.33
N GLY A 128 25.97 4.07 24.26
CA GLY A 128 27.30 3.86 24.83
C GLY A 128 28.37 3.46 23.81
N THR A 129 28.05 2.56 22.86
CA THR A 129 28.97 2.05 21.83
C THR A 129 28.35 1.98 20.45
N TYR A 130 27.11 2.42 20.27
CA TYR A 130 26.47 2.52 18.96
C TYR A 130 27.37 3.30 17.98
N ASN A 131 27.66 2.70 16.82
CA ASN A 131 28.56 3.22 15.78
C ASN A 131 30.01 3.50 16.20
N SER A 132 30.46 3.03 17.36
CA SER A 132 31.86 3.19 17.78
C SER A 132 32.82 2.17 17.14
N GLY A 133 32.29 1.10 16.53
CA GLY A 133 33.07 -0.06 16.07
C GLY A 133 33.53 -1.01 17.20
N ASN A 134 33.35 -0.61 18.46
CA ASN A 134 33.68 -1.41 19.63
C ASN A 134 32.54 -2.39 19.97
N ALA A 135 32.91 -3.50 20.58
CA ALA A 135 31.98 -4.46 21.15
C ALA A 135 32.00 -4.32 22.68
N ALA A 136 30.95 -3.70 23.24
CA ALA A 136 30.68 -3.67 24.66
C ALA A 136 29.19 -4.00 24.89
N ARG A 137 28.90 -4.85 25.88
CA ARG A 137 27.54 -5.27 26.24
C ARG A 137 26.71 -4.10 26.76
N GLN A 138 25.95 -3.51 25.87
CA GLN A 138 25.13 -2.33 26.10
C GLN A 138 23.76 -2.57 25.49
N VAL A 139 22.83 -3.01 26.32
CA VAL A 139 21.58 -3.56 25.82
C VAL A 139 20.63 -2.41 25.44
N ALA A 140 19.98 -2.49 24.28
CA ALA A 140 18.87 -1.59 23.95
C ALA A 140 17.56 -2.09 24.58
N LEU A 141 17.30 -3.39 24.44
CA LEU A 141 16.08 -4.00 24.95
C LEU A 141 16.36 -5.34 25.63
N GLN A 142 15.92 -5.47 26.88
CA GLN A 142 16.11 -6.67 27.67
C GLN A 142 14.77 -7.24 28.17
N GLN A 143 14.46 -8.46 27.74
CA GLN A 143 13.35 -9.28 28.21
C GLN A 143 13.92 -10.38 29.12
N ASN A 144 13.50 -10.42 30.39
CA ASN A 144 13.99 -11.42 31.34
C ASN A 144 13.01 -12.57 31.58
N GLU A 145 11.77 -12.29 31.94
CA GLU A 145 10.73 -13.31 32.09
C GLU A 145 9.40 -12.86 31.47
N GLY A 146 8.40 -13.74 31.49
CA GLY A 146 7.06 -13.48 31.00
C GLY A 146 6.81 -14.07 29.63
N ASP A 147 5.75 -13.63 28.97
CA ASP A 147 5.27 -14.24 27.73
C ASP A 147 4.48 -13.26 26.87
N LYS A 148 4.45 -13.51 25.56
CA LYS A 148 3.68 -12.76 24.55
C LYS A 148 4.09 -11.29 24.41
N TYR A 149 5.32 -11.10 23.96
CA TYR A 149 5.83 -9.78 23.57
C TYR A 149 5.65 -9.59 22.07
N ILE A 150 5.21 -8.40 21.65
CA ILE A 150 5.05 -8.03 20.24
C ILE A 150 5.82 -6.74 19.96
N TYR A 151 6.68 -6.78 18.95
CA TYR A 151 7.42 -5.64 18.44
C TYR A 151 7.12 -5.46 16.94
N LYS A 152 6.30 -4.46 16.59
CA LYS A 152 5.92 -4.18 15.21
C LYS A 152 6.64 -2.92 14.72
N ASN A 153 7.47 -3.04 13.70
CA ASN A 153 8.22 -1.89 13.17
C ASN A 153 9.02 -1.14 14.26
N VAL A 154 9.76 -1.88 15.10
CA VAL A 154 10.62 -1.34 16.16
C VAL A 154 12.07 -1.36 15.69
N ARG A 155 12.84 -0.33 16.04
CA ARG A 155 14.27 -0.25 15.72
C ARG A 155 15.12 -0.31 16.99
N LEU A 156 16.06 -1.23 17.06
CA LEU A 156 17.02 -1.34 18.15
C LEU A 156 18.42 -0.95 17.68
N LEU A 157 19.02 0.02 18.35
CA LEU A 157 20.33 0.58 18.01
C LEU A 157 21.29 0.43 19.18
N SER A 158 22.26 -0.47 19.07
CA SER A 158 23.38 -0.56 20.02
C SER A 158 24.62 -1.25 19.41
N GLY A 159 25.57 -1.63 20.25
CA GLY A 159 26.75 -2.43 19.92
C GLY A 159 26.53 -3.93 20.20
N GLN A 160 27.21 -4.45 21.21
CA GLN A 160 27.11 -5.86 21.60
C GLN A 160 25.91 -6.07 22.54
N ASP A 161 25.26 -7.25 22.41
CA ASP A 161 24.07 -7.66 23.19
C ASP A 161 22.87 -6.71 23.01
N THR A 162 22.68 -6.13 21.82
CA THR A 162 21.63 -5.12 21.54
C THR A 162 20.23 -5.57 21.98
N TYR A 163 19.85 -6.81 21.68
CA TYR A 163 18.60 -7.42 22.09
C TYR A 163 18.87 -8.69 22.90
N TYR A 164 18.41 -8.68 24.15
CA TYR A 164 18.51 -9.85 25.03
C TYR A 164 17.12 -10.36 25.42
N THR A 165 16.94 -11.66 25.29
CA THR A 165 15.76 -12.38 25.79
C THR A 165 16.22 -13.52 26.67
N LYS A 166 15.57 -13.82 27.80
CA LYS A 166 15.94 -14.99 28.61
C LYS A 166 14.99 -16.17 28.44
N LYS A 167 13.68 -15.92 28.41
CA LYS A 167 12.62 -16.92 28.12
C LYS A 167 11.32 -16.20 27.71
N GLY A 168 10.34 -16.97 27.22
CA GLY A 168 9.03 -16.47 26.79
C GLY A 168 8.86 -16.51 25.27
N ARG A 169 7.61 -16.38 24.81
CA ARG A 169 7.29 -16.25 23.38
C ARG A 169 7.30 -14.79 22.96
N THR A 170 7.87 -14.51 21.80
CA THR A 170 7.96 -13.15 21.27
C THR A 170 7.76 -13.15 19.76
N TYR A 171 7.07 -12.14 19.27
CA TYR A 171 6.86 -11.89 17.86
C TYR A 171 7.42 -10.53 17.43
N TRP A 172 8.26 -10.55 16.42
CA TRP A 172 8.74 -9.37 15.71
C TRP A 172 8.10 -9.32 14.33
N GLU A 173 7.56 -8.17 13.94
CA GLU A 173 6.99 -7.93 12.62
C GLU A 173 7.62 -6.68 12.00
N GLY A 174 8.45 -6.87 10.98
CA GLY A 174 9.26 -5.81 10.39
C GLY A 174 10.34 -5.29 11.36
N GLY A 175 10.64 -4.00 11.26
CA GLY A 175 11.61 -3.33 12.12
C GLY A 175 13.06 -3.63 11.78
N GLU A 176 13.97 -3.16 12.63
CA GLU A 176 15.41 -3.21 12.38
C GLU A 176 16.21 -3.41 13.68
N ILE A 177 17.21 -4.30 13.67
CA ILE A 177 18.11 -4.53 14.81
C ILE A 177 19.55 -4.34 14.33
N ASN A 178 20.25 -3.38 14.93
CA ASN A 178 21.65 -3.05 14.64
C ASN A 178 22.55 -3.53 15.77
N GLY A 179 23.69 -4.15 15.45
CA GLY A 179 24.69 -4.44 16.47
C GLY A 179 25.95 -5.09 15.94
N THR A 180 26.82 -5.48 16.87
CA THR A 180 28.18 -5.96 16.59
C THR A 180 28.36 -7.44 16.95
N VAL A 181 28.67 -7.74 18.21
CA VAL A 181 28.86 -9.10 18.73
C VAL A 181 27.57 -9.53 19.41
N ASP A 182 27.12 -10.76 19.14
CA ASP A 182 26.00 -11.41 19.83
C ASP A 182 24.75 -10.52 19.94
N PHE A 183 24.47 -9.71 18.92
CA PHE A 183 23.54 -8.59 19.11
C PHE A 183 22.08 -9.03 19.27
N ILE A 184 21.76 -10.30 19.01
CA ILE A 184 20.54 -10.99 19.45
C ILE A 184 20.97 -12.19 20.29
N CYS A 185 20.74 -12.15 21.61
CA CYS A 185 21.27 -13.18 22.52
C CYS A 185 20.33 -13.61 23.63
N GLY A 186 20.59 -14.82 24.14
CA GLY A 186 19.87 -15.44 25.25
C GLY A 186 18.91 -16.57 24.81
N GLY A 187 17.67 -16.58 25.26
CA GLY A 187 16.74 -17.72 25.18
C GLY A 187 15.28 -17.34 24.96
N GLY A 188 14.39 -18.33 25.00
CA GLY A 188 12.97 -18.20 24.62
C GLY A 188 12.68 -18.60 23.17
N ASP A 189 11.40 -18.45 22.79
CA ASP A 189 10.90 -18.77 21.45
C ASP A 189 10.51 -17.46 20.76
N VAL A 190 11.38 -16.99 19.87
CA VAL A 190 11.23 -15.68 19.21
C VAL A 190 11.10 -15.88 17.72
N PHE A 191 9.99 -15.42 17.17
CA PHE A 191 9.74 -15.44 15.73
C PHE A 191 9.91 -14.03 15.16
N PHE A 192 10.83 -13.87 14.23
CA PHE A 192 11.08 -12.63 13.52
C PHE A 192 10.56 -12.73 12.10
N GLU A 193 9.54 -11.95 11.77
CA GLU A 193 8.96 -11.85 10.43
C GLU A 193 9.41 -10.55 9.77
N GLY A 194 10.16 -10.63 8.66
CA GLY A 194 10.50 -9.45 7.87
C GLY A 194 11.48 -8.47 8.55
N THR A 195 12.16 -8.87 9.63
CA THR A 195 13.08 -7.98 10.37
C THR A 195 14.38 -7.76 9.61
N LYS A 196 14.86 -6.50 9.60
CA LYS A 196 16.17 -6.13 9.06
C LYS A 196 17.26 -6.26 10.14
N LEU A 197 18.33 -6.95 9.82
CA LEU A 197 19.46 -7.23 10.70
C LEU A 197 20.70 -6.54 10.12
N VAL A 198 21.32 -5.65 10.91
CA VAL A 198 22.45 -4.83 10.44
C VAL A 198 23.67 -5.09 11.29
N MET A 199 24.69 -5.69 10.69
CA MET A 199 26.01 -5.85 11.30
C MET A 199 26.79 -4.54 11.19
N THR A 200 27.20 -3.99 12.34
CA THR A 200 27.83 -2.66 12.41
C THR A 200 29.33 -2.68 12.68
N ARG A 201 29.96 -3.87 12.57
CA ARG A 201 31.39 -4.08 12.84
C ARG A 201 32.01 -5.09 11.87
N ASN A 202 33.33 -4.94 11.62
CA ASN A 202 34.14 -5.97 10.97
C ASN A 202 34.27 -7.20 11.88
N GLY A 203 33.55 -8.27 11.54
CA GLY A 203 33.41 -9.45 12.36
C GLY A 203 32.44 -9.29 13.54
N GLY A 204 31.82 -10.39 13.91
CA GLY A 204 30.75 -10.44 14.91
C GLY A 204 29.82 -11.62 14.68
N TYR A 205 28.74 -11.66 15.44
CA TYR A 205 27.74 -12.73 15.40
C TYR A 205 26.36 -12.08 15.47
N ILE A 206 25.47 -12.44 14.55
CA ILE A 206 24.08 -11.97 14.61
C ILE A 206 23.41 -12.56 15.86
N THR A 207 23.53 -13.87 16.07
CA THR A 207 22.90 -14.53 17.22
C THR A 207 23.88 -15.19 18.19
N ALA A 208 23.52 -15.19 19.48
CA ALA A 208 24.11 -16.03 20.51
C ALA A 208 23.03 -16.64 21.41
N SER A 209 22.41 -17.72 20.93
CA SER A 209 21.35 -18.43 21.68
C SER A 209 21.94 -19.33 22.77
N GLN A 210 21.28 -19.40 23.92
CA GLN A 210 21.71 -20.11 25.13
C GLN A 210 20.65 -21.09 25.65
N ASN A 211 19.47 -20.58 26.01
CA ASN A 211 18.42 -21.32 26.69
C ASN A 211 17.12 -21.25 25.86
N PRO A 212 17.09 -21.82 24.65
CA PRO A 212 15.90 -21.76 23.81
C PRO A 212 14.74 -22.50 24.47
N GLY A 213 13.52 -22.10 24.11
CA GLY A 213 12.35 -22.92 24.40
C GLY A 213 12.28 -24.13 23.45
N ASP A 214 11.07 -24.43 22.99
CA ASP A 214 10.88 -25.54 22.06
C ASP A 214 11.53 -25.24 20.70
N TRP A 215 11.59 -23.97 20.31
CA TRP A 215 11.93 -23.51 18.96
C TRP A 215 13.18 -22.63 18.88
N GLY A 216 13.46 -21.80 19.88
CA GLY A 216 14.56 -20.84 19.87
C GLY A 216 14.29 -19.61 19.00
N TYR A 217 15.32 -19.12 18.32
CA TYR A 217 15.20 -17.97 17.42
C TYR A 217 14.89 -18.42 16.00
N VAL A 218 13.79 -17.93 15.43
CA VAL A 218 13.34 -18.25 14.08
C VAL A 218 13.19 -16.95 13.30
N PHE A 219 14.04 -16.75 12.31
CA PHE A 219 13.99 -15.61 11.41
C PHE A 219 13.35 -16.05 10.10
N ASN A 220 12.22 -15.47 9.74
CA ASN A 220 11.53 -15.69 8.47
C ASN A 220 11.46 -14.39 7.68
N ASN A 221 11.73 -14.47 6.38
CA ASN A 221 11.74 -13.31 5.47
C ASN A 221 12.66 -12.16 5.94
N ALA A 222 13.65 -12.45 6.79
CA ALA A 222 14.57 -11.45 7.31
C ALA A 222 15.47 -10.88 6.21
N THR A 223 15.95 -9.66 6.40
CA THR A 223 16.98 -9.06 5.54
C THR A 223 18.27 -8.85 6.33
N ILE A 224 19.39 -9.39 5.84
CA ILE A 224 20.72 -9.19 6.44
C ILE A 224 21.52 -8.19 5.60
N THR A 225 22.06 -7.16 6.25
CA THR A 225 22.95 -6.18 5.64
C THR A 225 24.05 -5.73 6.62
N VAL A 226 24.94 -4.87 6.17
CA VAL A 226 26.05 -4.30 6.94
C VAL A 226 26.00 -2.77 6.88
N SER A 227 26.47 -2.09 7.92
CA SER A 227 26.58 -0.62 7.89
C SER A 227 27.75 -0.12 7.03
N ASN A 228 28.71 -1.00 6.73
CA ASN A 228 29.83 -0.75 5.82
C ASN A 228 30.08 -1.98 4.96
N ASN A 229 30.15 -1.81 3.64
CA ASN A 229 30.36 -2.90 2.69
C ASN A 229 31.64 -3.71 2.95
N SER A 230 32.67 -3.13 3.59
CA SER A 230 33.88 -3.87 3.98
C SER A 230 33.63 -4.96 5.03
N PHE A 231 32.45 -5.00 5.67
CA PHE A 231 32.07 -6.02 6.64
C PHE A 231 31.40 -7.23 5.98
N ASN A 232 31.06 -7.17 4.70
CA ASN A 232 30.52 -8.31 3.97
C ASN A 232 31.51 -9.49 4.00
N GLY A 233 31.04 -10.69 4.32
CA GLY A 233 31.87 -11.88 4.45
C GLY A 233 32.73 -11.96 5.71
N THR A 234 32.55 -11.04 6.69
CA THR A 234 33.38 -10.99 7.90
C THR A 234 32.70 -11.56 9.16
N PHE A 235 31.37 -11.63 9.17
CA PHE A 235 30.56 -12.02 10.33
C PHE A 235 29.99 -13.43 10.21
N TYR A 236 29.34 -13.89 11.29
CA TYR A 236 28.63 -15.17 11.35
C TYR A 236 27.13 -14.97 11.62
N LEU A 237 26.31 -15.91 11.12
CA LEU A 237 24.86 -15.98 11.42
C LEU A 237 24.60 -16.18 12.91
N GLY A 238 25.49 -16.88 13.61
CA GLY A 238 25.42 -17.01 15.04
C GLY A 238 26.45 -17.96 15.62
N ARG A 239 26.45 -18.08 16.95
CA ARG A 239 27.22 -19.06 17.73
C ARG A 239 26.42 -19.58 18.91
N SER A 240 26.79 -20.73 19.43
CA SER A 240 26.09 -21.36 20.55
C SER A 240 26.60 -20.88 21.90
N TRP A 241 25.91 -19.91 22.50
CA TRP A 241 26.17 -19.51 23.90
C TRP A 241 25.87 -20.68 24.87
N GLY A 242 24.89 -21.49 24.54
CA GLY A 242 24.56 -22.73 25.25
C GLY A 242 23.94 -23.71 24.27
N HIS A 243 22.89 -24.41 24.68
CA HIS A 243 22.15 -25.36 23.85
C HIS A 243 21.31 -24.65 22.77
N ALA A 244 21.99 -23.94 21.87
CA ALA A 244 21.39 -22.99 20.95
C ALA A 244 20.42 -23.63 19.95
N LYS A 245 19.34 -22.90 19.66
CA LYS A 245 18.45 -23.14 18.53
C LYS A 245 18.30 -21.85 17.73
N THR A 246 18.72 -21.84 16.47
CA THR A 246 18.58 -20.67 15.58
C THR A 246 18.31 -21.11 14.15
N VAL A 247 17.33 -20.50 13.51
CA VAL A 247 16.89 -20.85 12.15
C VAL A 247 16.70 -19.58 11.31
N PHE A 248 17.22 -19.59 10.08
CA PHE A 248 16.98 -18.55 9.06
C PHE A 248 16.20 -19.15 7.87
N LEU A 249 15.00 -18.64 7.61
CA LEU A 249 14.11 -19.07 6.54
C LEU A 249 13.88 -17.90 5.58
N ASN A 250 13.91 -18.17 4.27
CA ASN A 250 13.56 -17.22 3.21
C ASN A 250 14.31 -15.88 3.34
N THR A 251 15.56 -15.92 3.79
CA THR A 251 16.30 -14.73 4.21
C THR A 251 16.97 -14.05 3.01
N LYS A 252 16.78 -12.73 2.86
CA LYS A 252 17.50 -11.90 1.88
C LYS A 252 18.83 -11.43 2.47
N MET A 253 19.94 -11.96 1.97
CA MET A 253 21.30 -11.61 2.36
C MET A 253 21.88 -10.58 1.38
N ILE A 254 21.63 -9.28 1.64
CA ILE A 254 22.33 -8.19 0.94
C ILE A 254 23.83 -8.27 1.27
N ALA A 255 24.15 -8.51 2.53
CA ALA A 255 25.48 -8.91 2.98
C ALA A 255 25.44 -10.37 3.44
N GLN A 256 26.49 -11.12 3.11
CA GLN A 256 26.61 -12.55 3.41
C GLN A 256 27.59 -12.77 4.57
N PRO A 257 27.36 -13.80 5.41
CA PRO A 257 28.32 -14.20 6.43
C PRO A 257 29.59 -14.78 5.78
N LYS A 258 30.59 -15.14 6.60
CA LYS A 258 31.67 -16.05 6.19
C LYS A 258 31.09 -17.31 5.53
N GLY A 259 31.85 -17.96 4.65
CA GLY A 259 31.42 -19.20 3.97
C GLY A 259 30.92 -20.28 4.92
N GLU A 260 31.59 -20.44 6.07
CA GLU A 260 31.19 -21.32 7.17
C GLU A 260 29.80 -21.02 7.73
N GLY A 261 29.32 -19.78 7.62
CA GLY A 261 28.03 -19.29 8.09
C GLY A 261 27.93 -19.19 9.62
N TRP A 262 28.15 -20.32 10.31
CA TRP A 262 28.04 -20.48 11.76
C TRP A 262 29.41 -20.42 12.43
N GLY A 263 29.47 -19.71 13.54
CA GLY A 263 30.71 -19.45 14.27
C GLY A 263 31.23 -20.64 15.09
N PRO A 264 32.39 -20.48 15.74
CA PRO A 264 32.81 -21.34 16.83
C PRO A 264 31.82 -21.32 17.99
N ASP A 265 31.63 -22.48 18.63
CA ASP A 265 30.79 -22.68 19.80
C ASP A 265 31.33 -21.83 20.97
N MET A 266 30.47 -21.32 21.84
CA MET A 266 30.91 -20.61 23.04
C MET A 266 31.03 -21.55 24.24
N ASN A 267 29.93 -22.17 24.69
CA ASN A 267 29.95 -23.06 25.86
C ASN A 267 29.55 -24.50 25.54
N SER A 268 28.66 -24.74 24.58
CA SER A 268 28.24 -26.08 24.14
C SER A 268 27.90 -26.07 22.66
N ALA A 269 27.79 -27.25 22.03
CA ALA A 269 27.35 -27.33 20.66
C ALA A 269 25.86 -26.90 20.53
N PRO A 270 25.46 -26.31 19.40
CA PRO A 270 24.06 -26.03 19.12
C PRO A 270 23.23 -27.31 19.09
N GLN A 271 21.97 -27.22 19.51
CA GLN A 271 20.97 -28.27 19.27
C GLN A 271 20.38 -28.15 17.87
N VAL A 272 20.16 -26.92 17.40
CA VAL A 272 19.61 -26.65 16.07
C VAL A 272 20.28 -25.41 15.49
N PHE A 273 20.94 -25.57 14.35
CA PHE A 273 21.22 -24.48 13.43
C PHE A 273 20.70 -24.88 12.05
N GLY A 274 20.01 -23.96 11.39
CA GLY A 274 19.35 -24.23 10.13
C GLY A 274 19.21 -23.00 9.25
N GLU A 275 19.42 -23.16 7.95
CA GLU A 275 19.04 -22.17 6.95
C GLU A 275 18.29 -22.81 5.79
N TYR A 276 17.30 -22.11 5.25
CA TYR A 276 16.50 -22.54 4.11
C TYR A 276 16.17 -21.36 3.19
N ASN A 277 16.36 -21.57 1.88
CA ASN A 277 15.94 -20.64 0.83
C ASN A 277 16.49 -19.21 1.00
N SER A 278 17.75 -19.09 1.45
CA SER A 278 18.45 -17.80 1.51
C SER A 278 18.76 -17.30 0.10
N LYS A 279 18.45 -16.03 -0.18
CA LYS A 279 18.73 -15.35 -1.46
C LYS A 279 19.65 -14.16 -1.27
N ASP A 280 20.50 -13.85 -2.25
CA ASP A 280 21.34 -12.65 -2.23
C ASP A 280 20.52 -11.37 -2.50
N GLY A 281 21.19 -10.20 -2.49
CA GLY A 281 20.57 -8.91 -2.78
C GLY A 281 19.87 -8.83 -4.15
N ASN A 282 20.30 -9.64 -5.12
CA ASN A 282 19.80 -9.72 -6.49
C ASN A 282 18.75 -10.82 -6.69
N GLY A 283 18.44 -11.60 -5.65
CA GLY A 283 17.46 -12.69 -5.70
C GLY A 283 18.01 -14.07 -6.11
N ASN A 284 19.33 -14.22 -6.29
CA ASN A 284 19.95 -15.52 -6.57
C ASN A 284 20.11 -16.34 -5.30
N ALA A 285 20.24 -17.66 -5.43
CA ALA A 285 20.53 -18.53 -4.29
C ALA A 285 21.91 -18.21 -3.67
N VAL A 286 21.97 -18.11 -2.34
CA VAL A 286 23.24 -17.97 -1.61
C VAL A 286 24.03 -19.28 -1.66
N ASN A 287 25.35 -19.22 -1.87
CA ASN A 287 26.20 -20.41 -1.81
C ASN A 287 26.38 -20.87 -0.35
N THR A 288 25.89 -22.08 -0.06
CA THR A 288 25.92 -22.68 1.28
C THR A 288 26.80 -23.93 1.36
N SER A 289 27.58 -24.24 0.31
CA SER A 289 28.41 -25.46 0.25
C SER A 289 29.49 -25.55 1.34
N GLN A 290 29.89 -24.42 1.90
CA GLN A 290 30.91 -24.32 2.95
C GLN A 290 30.32 -24.25 4.36
N ARG A 291 29.00 -24.35 4.52
CA ARG A 291 28.37 -24.20 5.84
C ARG A 291 28.91 -25.23 6.81
N LYS A 292 29.28 -24.75 7.99
CA LYS A 292 29.76 -25.57 9.09
C LYS A 292 28.66 -26.56 9.50
N THR A 293 29.05 -27.82 9.66
CA THR A 293 28.17 -28.91 10.10
C THR A 293 28.67 -29.58 11.37
N TYR A 294 29.98 -29.62 11.59
CA TYR A 294 30.57 -30.13 12.83
C TYR A 294 30.78 -29.02 13.86
N PHE A 295 30.34 -29.26 15.08
CA PHE A 295 30.46 -28.36 16.23
C PHE A 295 31.18 -29.10 17.37
N ASN A 296 32.16 -28.44 17.98
CA ASN A 296 33.13 -29.10 18.84
C ASN A 296 32.66 -29.24 20.29
N GLY A 297 31.51 -28.67 20.67
CA GLY A 297 30.94 -28.86 22.00
C GLY A 297 31.48 -27.93 23.09
N GLY A 298 32.09 -26.80 22.73
CA GLY A 298 32.71 -25.87 23.69
C GLY A 298 34.13 -26.28 24.11
N LYS A 299 34.53 -25.95 25.35
CA LYS A 299 35.92 -26.11 25.83
C LYS A 299 36.34 -27.56 26.12
N ASP A 300 35.41 -28.41 26.56
CA ASP A 300 35.70 -29.80 26.99
C ASP A 300 35.30 -30.86 25.97
N GLY A 301 34.66 -30.47 24.86
CA GLY A 301 34.25 -31.39 23.82
C GLY A 301 32.99 -32.21 24.11
N SER A 302 32.42 -32.10 25.31
CA SER A 302 31.42 -33.03 25.84
C SER A 302 30.09 -33.03 25.07
N THR A 303 29.79 -31.94 24.36
CA THR A 303 28.55 -31.77 23.60
C THR A 303 28.75 -31.81 22.09
N ALA A 304 29.94 -32.21 21.60
CA ALA A 304 30.27 -32.19 20.17
C ALA A 304 29.22 -32.94 19.33
N THR A 305 28.85 -32.37 18.18
CA THR A 305 27.80 -32.91 17.33
C THR A 305 27.98 -32.51 15.87
N THR A 306 27.31 -33.23 14.98
CA THR A 306 27.17 -32.85 13.57
C THR A 306 25.71 -32.52 13.30
N LEU A 307 25.45 -31.33 12.76
CA LEU A 307 24.10 -30.89 12.39
C LEU A 307 23.98 -30.73 10.87
N LYS A 308 22.77 -31.02 10.37
CA LYS A 308 22.34 -30.55 9.06
C LYS A 308 21.98 -29.07 9.18
N THR A 309 22.88 -28.18 8.71
CA THR A 309 22.69 -26.73 8.80
C THR A 309 22.05 -26.10 7.57
N VAL A 310 22.01 -26.82 6.44
CA VAL A 310 21.29 -26.41 5.22
C VAL A 310 20.08 -27.33 5.04
N TRP A 311 18.89 -26.76 5.05
CA TRP A 311 17.63 -27.50 5.15
C TRP A 311 16.93 -27.70 3.81
N ASN A 312 16.00 -28.65 3.79
CA ASN A 312 15.05 -28.81 2.69
C ASN A 312 13.67 -28.24 3.09
N ALA A 313 12.72 -28.25 2.15
CA ALA A 313 11.37 -27.72 2.38
C ALA A 313 10.63 -28.41 3.54
N SER A 314 10.82 -29.71 3.74
CA SER A 314 10.15 -30.46 4.82
C SER A 314 10.66 -30.12 6.22
N ASP A 315 11.94 -29.75 6.34
CA ASP A 315 12.50 -29.25 7.60
C ASP A 315 11.96 -27.85 7.88
N ALA A 316 11.98 -26.97 6.88
CA ALA A 316 11.49 -25.60 7.00
C ALA A 316 9.98 -25.52 7.32
N ALA A 317 9.16 -26.41 6.74
CA ALA A 317 7.71 -26.44 6.94
C ALA A 317 7.29 -26.68 8.41
N LYS A 318 8.19 -27.14 9.28
CA LYS A 318 7.94 -27.30 10.71
C LYS A 318 7.91 -25.96 11.45
N TYR A 319 8.67 -24.97 10.96
CA TYR A 319 8.94 -23.69 11.60
C TYR A 319 8.00 -22.57 11.10
N THR A 320 6.68 -22.82 11.10
CA THR A 320 5.69 -21.78 10.82
C THR A 320 5.45 -20.91 12.05
N LEU A 321 5.02 -19.65 11.84
CA LEU A 321 4.64 -18.74 12.94
C LEU A 321 3.68 -19.41 13.93
N GLN A 322 2.66 -20.10 13.42
CA GLN A 322 1.70 -20.83 14.24
C GLN A 322 2.35 -21.95 15.05
N ASN A 323 3.21 -22.78 14.46
CA ASN A 323 3.87 -23.85 15.23
C ASN A 323 4.79 -23.30 16.33
N VAL A 324 5.51 -22.23 16.02
CA VAL A 324 6.47 -21.61 16.94
C VAL A 324 5.79 -20.90 18.09
N LEU A 325 4.71 -20.15 17.82
CA LEU A 325 4.12 -19.24 18.81
C LEU A 325 2.79 -19.70 19.40
N LYS A 326 2.07 -20.67 18.82
CA LYS A 326 0.74 -21.07 19.32
C LYS A 326 0.72 -21.46 20.79
N GLY A 327 1.79 -22.10 21.28
CA GLY A 327 1.81 -22.69 22.63
C GLY A 327 0.58 -23.56 22.92
N SER A 328 0.20 -23.67 24.19
CA SER A 328 -1.03 -24.37 24.60
C SER A 328 -2.30 -23.51 24.46
N ASP A 329 -2.16 -22.21 24.21
CA ASP A 329 -3.24 -21.22 24.21
C ASP A 329 -3.61 -20.70 22.81
N ASN A 330 -3.03 -21.30 21.75
CA ASN A 330 -3.21 -20.91 20.36
C ASN A 330 -2.92 -19.43 20.09
N TRP A 331 -1.89 -18.88 20.73
CA TRP A 331 -1.52 -17.48 20.58
C TRP A 331 -1.20 -17.13 19.12
N ASP A 332 -1.94 -16.18 18.58
CA ASP A 332 -1.78 -15.66 17.22
C ASP A 332 -1.57 -14.14 17.28
N PRO A 333 -0.31 -13.67 17.22
CA PRO A 333 0.00 -12.26 17.33
C PRO A 333 -0.36 -11.46 16.07
N THR A 334 -0.57 -12.10 14.92
CA THR A 334 -0.86 -11.40 13.65
C THR A 334 -2.20 -10.67 13.68
N LYS A 335 -3.17 -11.19 14.45
CA LYS A 335 -4.45 -10.53 14.70
C LYS A 335 -4.32 -9.30 15.58
N LEU A 336 -3.34 -9.28 16.48
CA LEU A 336 -3.08 -8.17 17.39
C LEU A 336 -2.27 -7.05 16.71
N THR A 337 -1.45 -7.39 15.71
CA THR A 337 -0.68 -6.43 14.91
C THR A 337 -1.45 -5.88 13.71
N ALA A 338 -2.61 -6.45 13.38
CA ALA A 338 -3.47 -5.98 12.29
C ALA A 338 -3.78 -4.49 12.44
N GLN A 339 -3.48 -3.71 11.40
CA GLN A 339 -3.67 -2.27 11.40
C GLN A 339 -5.06 -1.92 10.91
N VAL A 340 -5.61 -0.84 11.46
CA VAL A 340 -6.83 -0.23 10.95
C VAL A 340 -6.49 0.62 9.73
N SER A 341 -7.33 0.57 8.70
CA SER A 341 -7.15 1.36 7.48
C SER A 341 -7.07 2.86 7.79
N ALA A 342 -6.29 3.59 6.99
CA ALA A 342 -6.23 5.04 7.10
C ALA A 342 -7.63 5.65 6.90
N PRO A 343 -8.10 6.53 7.80
CA PRO A 343 -9.36 7.22 7.60
C PRO A 343 -9.23 8.18 6.41
N LYS A 344 -10.33 8.39 5.68
CA LYS A 344 -10.43 9.49 4.70
C LYS A 344 -11.06 10.68 5.39
N ILE A 345 -10.32 11.78 5.50
CA ILE A 345 -10.75 12.97 6.23
C ILE A 345 -11.19 14.09 5.28
N THR A 346 -12.15 14.88 5.71
CA THR A 346 -12.59 16.13 5.04
C THR A 346 -12.88 17.20 6.07
N GLN A 347 -12.71 18.47 5.70
CA GLN A 347 -13.20 19.57 6.53
C GLN A 347 -14.68 19.87 6.22
N GLU A 348 -15.50 19.97 7.26
CA GLU A 348 -16.90 20.38 7.23
C GLU A 348 -17.10 21.51 8.26
N GLY A 349 -17.14 22.76 7.77
CA GLY A 349 -17.19 23.93 8.64
C GLY A 349 -15.98 23.99 9.59
N ALA A 350 -16.26 23.96 10.90
CA ALA A 350 -15.27 24.00 11.98
C ALA A 350 -14.74 22.62 12.41
N GLU A 351 -15.13 21.54 11.72
CA GLU A 351 -14.72 20.18 12.07
C GLU A 351 -13.92 19.53 10.94
N ILE A 352 -12.98 18.67 11.31
CA ILE A 352 -12.47 17.61 10.44
C ILE A 352 -13.26 16.36 10.75
N VAL A 353 -13.83 15.72 9.74
CA VAL A 353 -14.70 14.54 9.90
C VAL A 353 -14.19 13.37 9.05
N TRP A 354 -14.53 12.15 9.47
CA TRP A 354 -14.28 10.91 8.73
C TRP A 354 -15.35 9.86 9.04
N ALA A 355 -15.32 8.71 8.36
CA ALA A 355 -16.20 7.59 8.66
C ALA A 355 -15.74 6.83 9.91
N ASP A 356 -16.68 6.41 10.76
CA ASP A 356 -16.38 5.51 11.89
C ASP A 356 -15.89 4.13 11.41
N ASP A 357 -15.05 3.49 12.21
CA ASP A 357 -14.53 2.14 11.99
C ASP A 357 -14.61 1.34 13.30
N ASN A 358 -15.38 0.25 13.29
CA ASN A 358 -15.57 -0.63 14.45
C ASN A 358 -14.28 -1.33 14.92
N ASN A 359 -13.22 -1.31 14.13
CA ASN A 359 -11.91 -1.85 14.49
C ASN A 359 -10.97 -0.79 15.09
N ALA A 360 -11.31 0.50 14.97
CA ALA A 360 -10.57 1.59 15.59
C ALA A 360 -10.98 1.77 17.05
N ARG A 361 -10.02 1.75 17.98
CA ARG A 361 -10.27 2.14 19.38
C ARG A 361 -10.36 3.65 19.55
N CYS A 362 -9.57 4.40 18.78
CA CYS A 362 -9.53 5.85 18.74
C CYS A 362 -8.78 6.32 17.49
N TRP A 363 -8.71 7.63 17.28
CA TRP A 363 -7.92 8.26 16.23
C TRP A 363 -6.99 9.30 16.82
N VAL A 364 -5.76 9.33 16.31
CA VAL A 364 -4.75 10.32 16.67
C VAL A 364 -4.68 11.37 15.59
N VAL A 365 -4.86 12.62 15.98
CA VAL A 365 -4.89 13.80 15.10
C VAL A 365 -3.56 14.51 15.17
N PHE A 366 -3.01 14.82 14.00
CA PHE A 366 -1.78 15.57 13.84
C PHE A 366 -2.05 16.88 13.12
N VAL A 367 -1.50 17.98 13.64
CA VAL A 367 -1.52 19.31 13.02
C VAL A 367 -0.09 19.67 12.64
N ASN A 368 0.16 19.91 11.36
CA ASN A 368 1.50 20.15 10.80
C ASN A 368 2.51 19.06 11.22
N GLY A 369 2.05 17.80 11.21
CA GLY A 369 2.85 16.64 11.61
C GLY A 369 3.11 16.50 13.11
N LYS A 370 2.57 17.37 13.97
CA LYS A 370 2.71 17.27 15.44
C LYS A 370 1.45 16.72 16.05
N TYR A 371 1.59 15.86 17.06
CA TYR A 371 0.46 15.39 17.86
C TYR A 371 -0.37 16.58 18.38
N LYS A 372 -1.68 16.52 18.18
CA LYS A 372 -2.63 17.52 18.67
C LYS A 372 -3.63 16.94 19.65
N ALA A 373 -4.23 15.80 19.31
CA ALA A 373 -5.25 15.17 20.13
C ALA A 373 -5.39 13.69 19.81
N ASN A 374 -6.05 12.95 20.71
CA ASN A 374 -6.65 11.66 20.38
C ASN A 374 -8.14 11.69 20.74
N VAL A 375 -8.96 11.21 19.81
CA VAL A 375 -10.43 11.31 19.85
C VAL A 375 -11.07 9.95 19.62
N VAL A 376 -12.28 9.77 20.15
CA VAL A 376 -13.10 8.55 19.99
C VAL A 376 -14.35 8.80 19.17
N ALA A 377 -14.66 10.06 18.87
CA ALA A 377 -15.63 10.42 17.85
C ALA A 377 -14.90 10.48 16.49
N PRO A 378 -15.59 10.20 15.38
CA PRO A 378 -15.00 10.29 14.04
C PRO A 378 -14.93 11.74 13.54
N SER A 379 -14.62 12.68 14.44
CA SER A 379 -14.44 14.10 14.14
C SER A 379 -13.44 14.76 15.08
N PHE A 380 -12.94 15.93 14.67
CA PHE A 380 -12.03 16.77 15.42
C PHE A 380 -12.31 18.26 15.15
N SER A 381 -12.58 19.00 16.23
CA SER A 381 -12.77 20.45 16.17
C SER A 381 -11.48 21.19 15.77
N LEU A 382 -11.62 22.15 14.86
CA LEU A 382 -10.56 23.05 14.42
C LEU A 382 -10.37 24.25 15.35
N ASP A 383 -10.99 24.27 16.53
CA ASP A 383 -10.83 25.35 17.50
C ASP A 383 -9.34 25.53 17.88
N GLY A 384 -8.86 26.77 17.69
CA GLY A 384 -7.45 27.12 17.91
C GLY A 384 -6.47 26.52 16.90
N VAL A 385 -6.96 26.02 15.76
CA VAL A 385 -6.14 25.60 14.62
C VAL A 385 -6.14 26.70 13.57
N ALA A 386 -4.96 27.23 13.21
CA ALA A 386 -4.85 28.28 12.22
C ALA A 386 -5.20 27.78 10.81
N THR A 387 -5.83 28.63 10.00
CA THR A 387 -6.05 28.40 8.56
C THR A 387 -4.73 28.09 7.84
N GLY A 388 -4.76 27.16 6.89
CA GLY A 388 -3.59 26.66 6.18
C GLY A 388 -2.79 25.57 6.93
N SER A 389 -3.17 25.23 8.16
CA SER A 389 -2.54 24.12 8.89
C SER A 389 -2.89 22.79 8.23
N LYS A 390 -1.91 21.88 8.16
CA LYS A 390 -2.08 20.56 7.55
C LYS A 390 -2.56 19.55 8.59
N ILE A 391 -3.74 18.98 8.38
CA ILE A 391 -4.32 17.95 9.26
C ILE A 391 -4.11 16.58 8.65
N THR A 392 -3.66 15.64 9.46
CA THR A 392 -3.70 14.20 9.16
C THR A 392 -4.18 13.44 10.38
N VAL A 393 -4.77 12.26 10.16
CA VAL A 393 -5.34 11.42 11.21
C VAL A 393 -4.88 9.98 11.01
N ARG A 394 -4.56 9.27 12.10
CA ARG A 394 -4.26 7.83 12.09
C ARG A 394 -5.23 7.09 13.01
N ALA A 395 -5.79 5.97 12.54
CA ALA A 395 -6.62 5.11 13.37
C ALA A 395 -5.74 4.18 14.22
N ALA A 396 -6.12 4.00 15.49
CA ALA A 396 -5.46 3.08 16.42
C ALA A 396 -6.22 1.75 16.52
N ASN A 397 -5.54 0.62 16.37
CA ASN A 397 -6.12 -0.70 16.58
C ASN A 397 -6.38 -0.99 18.07
N SER A 398 -6.87 -2.19 18.41
CA SER A 398 -7.14 -2.60 19.79
C SER A 398 -5.91 -2.58 20.71
N MET A 399 -4.71 -2.75 20.15
CA MET A 399 -3.43 -2.63 20.89
C MET A 399 -2.94 -1.18 21.02
N GLY A 400 -3.62 -0.22 20.40
CA GLY A 400 -3.21 1.18 20.31
C GLY A 400 -2.24 1.47 19.16
N GLY A 401 -1.85 0.44 18.39
CA GLY A 401 -0.97 0.56 17.22
C GLY A 401 -1.62 1.39 16.11
N LEU A 402 -0.87 2.34 15.55
CA LEU A 402 -1.39 3.31 14.58
C LEU A 402 -1.22 2.84 13.13
N GLY A 403 -2.32 2.84 12.37
CA GLY A 403 -2.31 2.55 10.93
C GLY A 403 -1.65 3.65 10.09
N ALA A 404 -1.85 3.63 8.78
CA ALA A 404 -1.33 4.67 7.90
C ALA A 404 -2.00 6.04 8.15
N TYR A 405 -1.32 7.13 7.76
CA TYR A 405 -1.91 8.47 7.75
C TYR A 405 -3.07 8.55 6.76
N SER A 406 -4.09 9.32 7.12
CA SER A 406 -5.13 9.79 6.20
C SER A 406 -4.56 10.59 5.04
N ASN A 407 -5.42 10.94 4.08
CA ASN A 407 -5.15 12.08 3.22
C ASN A 407 -4.89 13.35 4.07
N GLU A 408 -4.06 14.24 3.55
CA GLU A 408 -3.78 15.54 4.19
C GLU A 408 -4.88 16.54 3.81
N VAL A 409 -5.39 17.28 4.78
CA VAL A 409 -6.33 18.40 4.56
C VAL A 409 -5.69 19.68 5.09
N ALA A 410 -5.45 20.65 4.22
CA ALA A 410 -5.11 22.00 4.63
C ALA A 410 -6.38 22.69 5.15
N THR A 411 -6.32 23.21 6.37
CA THR A 411 -7.49 23.86 6.98
C THR A 411 -7.87 25.11 6.21
N VAL A 412 -9.16 25.30 6.01
CA VAL A 412 -9.75 26.48 5.43
C VAL A 412 -10.55 27.23 6.49
N ASP A 413 -10.89 28.51 6.25
CA ASP A 413 -11.65 29.30 7.23
C ASP A 413 -13.03 28.68 7.49
N ALA A 414 -13.28 28.23 8.71
CA ALA A 414 -14.52 27.57 9.11
C ALA A 414 -15.77 28.46 8.99
N ASN A 415 -15.60 29.78 8.91
CA ASN A 415 -16.70 30.74 8.79
C ASN A 415 -17.11 31.03 7.34
N VAL A 416 -16.46 30.39 6.37
CA VAL A 416 -16.75 30.59 4.94
C VAL A 416 -17.44 29.35 4.40
N THR A 417 -18.53 29.53 3.65
CA THR A 417 -19.16 28.43 2.90
C THR A 417 -18.20 27.95 1.83
N TYR A 418 -17.96 26.64 1.73
CA TYR A 418 -17.20 26.06 0.63
C TYR A 418 -18.09 25.19 -0.23
N TYR A 419 -17.91 25.30 -1.54
CA TYR A 419 -18.58 24.48 -2.52
C TYR A 419 -17.63 23.44 -3.09
N LYS A 420 -18.15 22.23 -3.34
CA LYS A 420 -17.38 21.13 -3.90
C LYS A 420 -17.13 21.37 -5.39
N VAL A 421 -15.95 21.01 -5.85
CA VAL A 421 -15.55 21.02 -7.26
C VAL A 421 -15.36 19.59 -7.72
N THR A 422 -16.15 19.18 -8.70
CA THR A 422 -16.10 17.86 -9.33
C THR A 422 -15.69 18.04 -10.78
N LEU A 423 -14.50 17.54 -11.13
CA LEU A 423 -14.02 17.51 -12.51
C LEU A 423 -14.22 16.11 -13.06
N GLY A 424 -14.92 15.98 -14.19
CA GLY A 424 -15.08 14.70 -14.87
C GLY A 424 -13.85 14.34 -15.70
N ASP A 425 -13.55 13.06 -15.74
CA ASP A 425 -12.53 12.51 -16.64
C ASP A 425 -13.00 12.61 -18.09
N ALA A 426 -12.07 12.87 -19.00
CA ALA A 426 -12.34 12.90 -20.43
C ALA A 426 -11.21 12.27 -21.22
N ILE A 427 -11.56 11.57 -22.30
CA ILE A 427 -10.60 10.91 -23.19
C ILE A 427 -9.93 11.98 -24.06
N GLY A 428 -8.60 11.95 -24.13
CA GLY A 428 -7.82 12.82 -25.03
C GLY A 428 -7.33 14.14 -24.42
N GLY A 429 -7.45 14.32 -23.11
CA GLY A 429 -6.89 15.48 -22.42
C GLY A 429 -7.17 15.47 -20.91
N LYS A 430 -6.78 16.54 -20.23
CA LYS A 430 -6.95 16.71 -18.78
C LYS A 430 -7.45 18.11 -18.43
N VAL A 431 -7.91 18.28 -17.20
CA VAL A 431 -8.20 19.61 -16.63
C VAL A 431 -7.11 20.00 -15.64
N THR A 432 -6.69 21.25 -15.69
CA THR A 432 -5.86 21.88 -14.65
C THR A 432 -6.66 22.99 -13.98
N THR A 433 -6.36 23.28 -12.71
CA THR A 433 -7.05 24.31 -11.92
C THR A 433 -6.09 25.04 -10.99
N ASN A 434 -6.46 26.25 -10.57
CA ASN A 434 -5.74 27.06 -9.59
C ASN A 434 -6.04 26.67 -8.12
N LEU A 435 -6.95 25.72 -7.89
CA LEU A 435 -7.34 25.28 -6.56
C LEU A 435 -6.30 24.31 -5.97
N SER A 436 -6.09 24.40 -4.65
CA SER A 436 -5.23 23.47 -3.90
C SER A 436 -5.96 22.19 -3.43
N GLY A 437 -7.18 21.95 -3.94
CA GLY A 437 -8.05 20.84 -3.55
C GLY A 437 -9.36 20.84 -4.34
N ASP A 438 -10.35 20.09 -3.88
CA ASP A 438 -11.67 19.91 -4.52
C ASP A 438 -12.76 20.83 -3.96
N LYS A 439 -12.37 21.95 -3.33
CA LYS A 439 -13.30 22.92 -2.76
C LYS A 439 -12.89 24.35 -3.11
N VAL A 440 -13.88 25.21 -3.26
CA VAL A 440 -13.70 26.65 -3.48
C VAL A 440 -14.63 27.42 -2.54
N ALA A 441 -14.10 28.50 -1.94
CA ALA A 441 -14.87 29.32 -1.02
C ALA A 441 -15.92 30.14 -1.78
N GLU A 442 -17.10 30.33 -1.20
CA GLU A 442 -18.16 31.17 -1.74
C GLU A 442 -17.63 32.57 -2.11
N GLY A 443 -17.99 33.04 -3.30
CA GLY A 443 -17.54 34.31 -3.88
C GLY A 443 -16.10 34.32 -4.42
N LYS A 444 -15.34 33.22 -4.34
CA LYS A 444 -14.00 33.12 -4.93
C LYS A 444 -14.04 32.57 -6.36
N THR A 445 -13.11 33.04 -7.18
CA THR A 445 -12.95 32.58 -8.57
C THR A 445 -12.08 31.34 -8.64
N ALA A 446 -12.61 30.27 -9.21
CA ALA A 446 -11.86 29.09 -9.64
C ALA A 446 -11.61 29.16 -11.15
N THR A 447 -10.40 28.86 -11.58
CA THR A 447 -9.99 28.78 -12.99
C THR A 447 -9.83 27.31 -13.37
N PHE A 448 -10.37 26.93 -14.52
CA PHE A 448 -10.29 25.59 -15.10
C PHE A 448 -9.75 25.66 -16.52
N THR A 449 -8.72 24.88 -16.83
CA THR A 449 -8.13 24.83 -18.18
C THR A 449 -8.10 23.40 -18.69
N ALA A 450 -8.83 23.14 -19.76
CA ALA A 450 -8.75 21.92 -20.53
C ALA A 450 -7.46 21.91 -21.36
N VAL A 451 -6.64 20.89 -21.14
CA VAL A 451 -5.34 20.70 -21.79
C VAL A 451 -5.45 19.42 -22.64
N PRO A 452 -5.59 19.54 -23.98
CA PRO A 452 -5.61 18.40 -24.86
C PRO A 452 -4.28 17.64 -24.86
N ASN A 453 -4.34 16.33 -25.06
CA ASN A 453 -3.17 15.51 -25.35
C ASN A 453 -2.63 15.82 -26.76
N THR A 454 -1.42 15.35 -27.08
CA THR A 454 -0.82 15.57 -28.41
C THR A 454 -1.71 14.96 -29.49
N GLY A 455 -2.08 15.74 -30.51
CA GLY A 455 -2.97 15.30 -31.60
C GLY A 455 -4.47 15.41 -31.29
N TRP A 456 -4.83 15.90 -30.10
CA TRP A 456 -6.21 16.20 -29.71
C TRP A 456 -6.45 17.71 -29.65
N GLU A 457 -7.69 18.12 -29.85
CA GLU A 457 -8.15 19.49 -29.62
C GLU A 457 -9.33 19.52 -28.64
N PHE A 458 -9.45 20.63 -27.93
CA PHE A 458 -10.58 20.87 -27.04
C PHE A 458 -11.87 21.06 -27.85
N ALA A 459 -12.90 20.30 -27.51
CA ALA A 459 -14.19 20.29 -28.21
C ALA A 459 -15.31 20.98 -27.42
N GLY A 460 -15.19 21.09 -26.10
CA GLY A 460 -16.16 21.81 -25.27
C GLY A 460 -16.17 21.42 -23.80
N TRP A 461 -17.02 22.08 -23.04
CA TRP A 461 -17.34 21.72 -21.65
C TRP A 461 -18.76 21.18 -21.53
N SER A 462 -18.95 20.23 -20.62
CA SER A 462 -20.24 19.72 -20.16
C SER A 462 -20.26 19.61 -18.63
N GLY A 463 -21.33 19.10 -18.05
CA GLY A 463 -21.56 19.09 -16.59
C GLY A 463 -22.53 20.19 -16.13
N LYS A 464 -22.89 20.18 -14.84
CA LYS A 464 -23.92 21.10 -14.29
C LYS A 464 -23.52 22.57 -14.38
N SER A 465 -22.22 22.85 -14.32
CA SER A 465 -21.70 24.22 -14.34
C SER A 465 -21.31 24.70 -15.74
N ALA A 466 -21.50 23.87 -16.77
CA ALA A 466 -21.18 24.26 -18.15
C ALA A 466 -22.04 25.42 -18.68
N SER A 467 -23.24 25.62 -18.12
CA SER A 467 -24.10 26.77 -18.45
C SER A 467 -23.60 28.10 -17.88
N GLN A 468 -22.63 28.07 -16.97
CA GLN A 468 -22.08 29.25 -16.29
C GLN A 468 -20.84 29.83 -17.00
N ILE A 469 -20.37 29.16 -18.05
CA ILE A 469 -19.12 29.46 -18.75
C ILE A 469 -19.35 29.58 -20.26
N ASP A 470 -18.39 30.17 -20.95
CA ASP A 470 -18.28 30.03 -22.40
C ASP A 470 -17.70 28.65 -22.72
N ALA A 471 -18.58 27.68 -23.00
CA ALA A 471 -18.20 26.29 -23.25
C ALA A 471 -17.29 26.10 -24.48
N SER A 472 -17.09 27.14 -25.31
CA SER A 472 -16.15 27.11 -26.45
C SER A 472 -14.71 27.43 -26.07
N LYS A 473 -14.46 27.97 -24.87
CA LYS A 473 -13.11 28.30 -24.40
C LYS A 473 -12.51 27.17 -23.59
N ALA A 474 -11.27 26.80 -23.92
CA ALA A 474 -10.52 25.78 -23.18
C ALA A 474 -10.17 26.23 -21.75
N ALA A 475 -9.97 27.53 -21.53
CA ALA A 475 -9.76 28.12 -20.21
C ALA A 475 -10.98 28.95 -19.78
N VAL A 476 -11.54 28.62 -18.61
CA VAL A 476 -12.76 29.22 -18.07
C VAL A 476 -12.60 29.55 -16.59
N GLU A 477 -13.39 30.52 -16.12
CA GLU A 477 -13.42 30.94 -14.73
C GLU A 477 -14.85 30.89 -14.20
N ILE A 478 -15.02 30.44 -12.95
CA ILE A 478 -16.30 30.39 -12.26
C ILE A 478 -16.13 31.05 -10.89
N VAL A 479 -16.96 32.04 -10.59
CA VAL A 479 -17.12 32.56 -9.22
C VAL A 479 -18.03 31.63 -8.46
N ALA A 480 -17.55 31.04 -7.37
CA ALA A 480 -18.26 30.00 -6.66
C ALA A 480 -19.50 30.54 -5.93
N ALA A 481 -20.67 30.03 -6.29
CA ALA A 481 -21.96 30.30 -5.61
C ALA A 481 -22.76 29.01 -5.36
N GLY A 482 -22.13 27.85 -5.59
CA GLY A 482 -22.70 26.52 -5.55
C GLY A 482 -21.63 25.49 -5.94
N ASP A 483 -21.92 24.20 -5.77
CA ASP A 483 -21.05 23.12 -6.24
C ASP A 483 -20.77 23.27 -7.75
N ILE A 484 -19.51 23.06 -8.13
CA ILE A 484 -19.02 23.16 -9.50
C ILE A 484 -18.85 21.76 -10.07
N GLU A 485 -19.46 21.48 -11.22
CA GLU A 485 -19.29 20.23 -11.96
C GLU A 485 -18.98 20.54 -13.43
N LEU A 486 -17.76 20.21 -13.86
CA LEU A 486 -17.26 20.43 -15.23
C LEU A 486 -16.62 19.16 -15.79
N ILE A 487 -16.93 18.83 -17.04
CA ILE A 487 -16.38 17.69 -17.76
C ILE A 487 -15.92 18.19 -19.13
N PRO A 488 -14.61 18.21 -19.44
CA PRO A 488 -14.15 18.64 -20.76
C PRO A 488 -14.47 17.56 -21.80
N SER A 489 -14.48 17.95 -23.07
CA SER A 489 -14.49 17.02 -24.20
C SER A 489 -13.35 17.36 -25.14
N PHE A 490 -12.76 16.33 -25.74
CA PHE A 490 -11.67 16.46 -26.70
C PHE A 490 -11.98 15.62 -27.94
N THR A 491 -11.46 16.05 -29.09
CA THR A 491 -11.55 15.34 -30.37
C THR A 491 -10.17 15.21 -30.99
N ALA A 492 -9.84 14.04 -31.53
CA ALA A 492 -8.60 13.88 -32.29
C ALA A 492 -8.69 14.66 -33.60
N LYS A 493 -7.63 15.37 -33.99
CA LYS A 493 -7.63 16.16 -35.24
C LYS A 493 -6.53 15.70 -36.17
N GLY A 494 -6.95 15.03 -37.24
CA GLY A 494 -6.05 14.64 -38.34
C GLY A 494 -4.92 13.71 -37.93
N THR A 495 -5.05 13.02 -36.80
CA THR A 495 -4.10 12.00 -36.34
C THR A 495 -4.76 10.64 -36.31
N THR A 496 -4.04 9.65 -36.82
CA THR A 496 -4.32 8.22 -36.61
C THR A 496 -3.39 7.63 -35.54
N VAL A 497 -2.46 8.43 -35.01
CA VAL A 497 -1.40 8.01 -34.09
C VAL A 497 -1.70 8.52 -32.68
N PHE A 498 -1.63 7.64 -31.70
CA PHE A 498 -1.95 7.86 -30.30
C PHE A 498 -0.81 7.37 -29.40
N GLN A 499 -0.29 8.25 -28.55
CA GLN A 499 0.85 7.95 -27.68
C GLN A 499 0.43 7.06 -26.52
N ALA A 500 1.25 6.06 -26.17
CA ALA A 500 0.94 5.14 -25.07
C ALA A 500 1.02 5.84 -23.70
N GLU A 501 1.94 6.80 -23.55
CA GLU A 501 2.14 7.57 -22.32
C GLU A 501 1.01 8.56 -22.02
N ASP A 502 0.15 8.85 -23.00
CA ASP A 502 -1.07 9.65 -22.83
C ASP A 502 -2.23 8.85 -22.18
N GLY A 503 -2.00 7.56 -21.91
CA GLY A 503 -2.97 6.63 -21.33
C GLY A 503 -3.11 6.66 -19.82
N ILE A 504 -4.14 5.97 -19.33
CA ILE A 504 -4.27 5.66 -17.90
C ILE A 504 -3.33 4.49 -17.61
N ILE A 505 -2.30 4.73 -16.80
CA ILE A 505 -1.26 3.76 -16.47
C ILE A 505 -1.54 3.20 -15.05
N THR A 506 -1.63 1.88 -14.93
CA THR A 506 -1.85 1.15 -13.66
C THR A 506 -0.69 0.18 -13.44
N ASN A 507 0.07 0.34 -12.35
CA ASN A 507 1.25 -0.48 -12.03
C ASN A 507 2.23 -0.64 -13.22
N ALA A 508 2.45 0.45 -13.96
CA ALA A 508 3.39 0.58 -15.06
C ALA A 508 3.98 2.00 -15.00
N ALA A 509 4.99 2.32 -15.83
CA ALA A 509 5.64 3.61 -15.82
C ALA A 509 5.84 4.17 -17.24
N ALA A 510 5.52 5.46 -17.42
CA ALA A 510 6.01 6.20 -18.58
C ALA A 510 7.48 6.58 -18.34
N GLU A 511 8.38 6.15 -19.23
CA GLU A 511 9.81 6.31 -19.12
C GLU A 511 10.41 6.87 -20.41
N SER A 512 11.60 7.48 -20.30
CA SER A 512 12.34 8.04 -21.44
C SER A 512 13.82 7.62 -21.45
N ASN A 513 14.15 6.57 -20.70
CA ASN A 513 15.52 6.08 -20.48
C ASN A 513 16.09 5.22 -21.63
N ASN A 514 15.26 4.76 -22.57
CA ASN A 514 15.66 4.08 -23.80
C ASN A 514 15.44 4.99 -25.00
N ALA A 515 16.41 5.16 -25.89
CA ALA A 515 16.25 6.02 -27.07
C ALA A 515 15.36 5.38 -28.16
N GLY A 516 14.83 6.20 -29.07
CA GLY A 516 14.15 5.76 -30.30
C GLY A 516 12.63 5.63 -30.22
N PHE A 517 12.00 5.98 -29.10
CA PHE A 517 10.54 6.16 -28.99
C PHE A 517 10.08 7.45 -29.69
N ASN A 518 8.79 7.58 -29.96
CA ASN A 518 8.16 8.80 -30.46
C ASN A 518 7.44 9.52 -29.31
N GLY A 519 7.15 10.81 -29.47
CA GLY A 519 6.50 11.56 -28.40
C GLY A 519 7.47 11.88 -27.26
N THR A 520 7.01 11.71 -26.03
CA THR A 520 7.72 12.19 -24.82
C THR A 520 8.22 11.07 -23.92
N ALA A 521 7.62 9.88 -24.03
CA ALA A 521 7.99 8.69 -23.28
C ALA A 521 7.52 7.43 -24.02
N PHE A 522 7.80 6.27 -23.44
CA PHE A 522 7.12 5.02 -23.75
C PHE A 522 6.63 4.42 -22.42
N VAL A 523 5.71 3.45 -22.47
CA VAL A 523 5.24 2.75 -21.28
C VAL A 523 6.00 1.45 -21.06
N ASN A 524 6.67 1.37 -19.90
CA ASN A 524 7.29 0.18 -19.34
C ASN A 524 6.32 -0.53 -18.38
N PHE A 525 6.07 -1.82 -18.61
CA PHE A 525 5.24 -2.65 -17.73
C PHE A 525 6.09 -3.24 -16.61
N THR A 526 5.45 -3.83 -15.59
CA THR A 526 6.16 -4.51 -14.50
C THR A 526 5.58 -5.89 -14.21
N ALA A 527 6.44 -6.82 -13.77
CA ALA A 527 6.01 -8.13 -13.25
C ALA A 527 5.41 -8.02 -11.84
N GLY A 528 4.66 -9.05 -11.44
CA GLY A 528 4.00 -9.15 -10.14
C GLY A 528 2.52 -8.82 -10.25
N ASP A 529 2.12 -7.67 -9.71
CA ASP A 529 0.75 -7.19 -9.76
C ASP A 529 0.32 -6.87 -11.20
N LEU A 530 -1.00 -6.83 -11.45
CA LEU A 530 -1.56 -6.50 -12.76
C LEU A 530 -1.03 -5.13 -13.21
N SER A 531 -0.27 -5.13 -14.30
CA SER A 531 0.31 -3.96 -14.95
C SER A 531 -0.44 -3.70 -16.25
N MET A 532 -0.96 -2.49 -16.43
CA MET A 532 -1.93 -2.18 -17.48
C MET A 532 -1.80 -0.74 -17.97
N ILE A 533 -2.09 -0.52 -19.25
CA ILE A 533 -2.37 0.79 -19.82
C ILE A 533 -3.72 0.81 -20.54
N GLN A 534 -4.35 1.98 -20.52
CA GLN A 534 -5.53 2.29 -21.33
C GLN A 534 -5.19 3.50 -22.22
N VAL A 535 -4.83 3.23 -23.48
CA VAL A 535 -4.39 4.25 -24.44
C VAL A 535 -5.60 4.94 -25.06
N PRO A 536 -5.72 6.28 -25.00
CA PRO A 536 -6.82 7.00 -25.62
C PRO A 536 -6.71 6.90 -27.13
N VAL A 537 -7.79 6.48 -27.79
CA VAL A 537 -7.88 6.41 -29.25
C VAL A 537 -9.14 7.11 -29.74
N TYR A 538 -9.16 7.47 -31.02
CA TYR A 538 -10.33 8.05 -31.67
C TYR A 538 -10.57 7.38 -33.02
N ALA A 539 -11.80 6.92 -33.23
CA ALA A 539 -12.24 6.37 -34.51
C ALA A 539 -13.19 7.36 -35.19
N GLU A 540 -12.83 7.85 -36.38
CA GLU A 540 -13.67 8.81 -37.13
C GLU A 540 -15.02 8.21 -37.55
N VAL A 541 -15.07 6.90 -37.75
CA VAL A 541 -16.28 6.14 -38.06
C VAL A 541 -16.26 4.81 -37.31
N ALA A 542 -17.43 4.29 -36.97
CA ALA A 542 -17.53 2.93 -36.44
C ALA A 542 -17.07 1.92 -37.50
N GLY A 543 -16.27 0.91 -37.12
CA GLY A 543 -15.75 -0.07 -38.06
C GLY A 543 -14.67 -0.99 -37.51
N GLU A 544 -14.14 -1.85 -38.37
CA GLU A 544 -12.94 -2.65 -38.12
C GLU A 544 -11.70 -1.84 -38.49
N TYR A 545 -10.75 -1.76 -37.57
CA TYR A 545 -9.47 -1.07 -37.69
C TYR A 545 -8.32 -2.07 -37.56
N GLU A 546 -7.26 -1.83 -38.32
CA GLU A 546 -5.94 -2.38 -38.07
C GLU A 546 -5.26 -1.47 -37.04
N VAL A 547 -4.90 -2.05 -35.89
CA VAL A 547 -4.22 -1.41 -34.78
C VAL A 547 -2.75 -1.81 -34.85
N MET A 548 -1.90 -0.85 -35.17
CA MET A 548 -0.46 -1.01 -35.27
C MET A 548 0.18 -0.52 -33.97
N VAL A 549 0.77 -1.43 -33.20
CA VAL A 549 1.40 -1.15 -31.91
C VAL A 549 2.90 -1.10 -32.09
N ARG A 550 3.50 0.07 -31.83
CA ARG A 550 4.96 0.23 -31.83
C ARG A 550 5.52 -0.17 -30.47
N TYR A 551 6.51 -1.07 -30.45
CA TYR A 551 7.02 -1.68 -29.22
C TYR A 551 8.53 -1.95 -29.26
N ALA A 552 9.15 -2.11 -28.09
CA ALA A 552 10.50 -2.64 -27.93
C ALA A 552 10.51 -3.75 -26.87
N ASN A 553 11.26 -4.83 -27.10
CA ASN A 553 11.36 -5.96 -26.18
C ASN A 553 12.79 -6.50 -26.14
N GLY A 554 13.66 -5.79 -25.42
CA GLY A 554 15.08 -6.16 -25.26
C GLY A 554 15.34 -7.29 -24.27
N SER A 555 14.32 -8.05 -23.86
CA SER A 555 14.44 -9.10 -22.84
C SER A 555 15.05 -10.41 -23.35
N GLY A 556 15.22 -10.56 -24.66
CA GLY A 556 15.70 -11.79 -25.30
C GLY A 556 14.65 -12.90 -25.43
N ASN A 557 13.45 -12.72 -24.88
CA ASN A 557 12.32 -13.65 -25.02
C ASN A 557 11.05 -12.91 -25.45
N ALA A 558 10.12 -13.60 -26.10
CA ALA A 558 8.80 -13.01 -26.39
C ALA A 558 8.04 -12.71 -25.08
N ARG A 559 7.37 -11.56 -25.03
CA ARG A 559 6.51 -11.14 -23.92
C ARG A 559 5.08 -10.96 -24.43
N SER A 560 4.08 -11.24 -23.59
CA SER A 560 2.68 -11.20 -24.03
C SER A 560 1.85 -10.21 -23.22
N LEU A 561 0.96 -9.50 -23.90
CA LEU A 561 -0.05 -8.65 -23.29
C LEU A 561 -1.45 -9.06 -23.78
N ALA A 562 -2.44 -8.96 -22.91
CA ALA A 562 -3.84 -9.02 -23.31
C ALA A 562 -4.26 -7.65 -23.86
N ALA A 563 -4.87 -7.62 -25.05
CA ALA A 563 -5.37 -6.41 -25.70
C ALA A 563 -6.90 -6.42 -25.80
N ALA A 564 -7.54 -5.29 -25.51
CA ALA A 564 -9.00 -5.16 -25.57
C ALA A 564 -9.44 -3.80 -26.13
N ALA A 565 -10.54 -3.82 -26.90
CA ALA A 565 -11.17 -2.63 -27.49
C ALA A 565 -11.95 -1.80 -26.44
N PRO A 566 -12.30 -0.54 -26.75
CA PRO A 566 -13.05 0.33 -25.85
C PRO A 566 -14.36 -0.27 -25.35
N GLY A 567 -14.64 -0.13 -24.05
CA GLY A 567 -15.88 -0.59 -23.41
C GLY A 567 -15.90 -2.05 -22.93
N VAL A 568 -14.80 -2.79 -23.12
CA VAL A 568 -14.69 -4.22 -22.76
C VAL A 568 -14.13 -4.45 -21.34
N CYS A 569 -13.31 -3.53 -20.82
CA CYS A 569 -12.65 -3.68 -19.52
C CYS A 569 -12.86 -2.42 -18.66
N THR A 570 -13.67 -2.53 -17.60
CA THR A 570 -13.93 -1.43 -16.64
C THR A 570 -13.52 -1.75 -15.20
N ALA A 571 -13.01 -2.97 -14.90
CA ALA A 571 -12.69 -3.40 -13.53
C ALA A 571 -11.61 -4.50 -13.43
N GLY A 572 -10.47 -4.36 -14.13
CA GLY A 572 -9.37 -5.34 -14.09
C GLY A 572 -9.51 -6.52 -15.07
N ILE A 573 -8.46 -7.36 -15.17
CA ILE A 573 -8.32 -8.37 -16.24
C ILE A 573 -9.28 -9.57 -16.10
N ASP A 574 -9.71 -9.91 -14.88
CA ASP A 574 -10.67 -11.00 -14.64
C ASP A 574 -12.08 -10.69 -15.22
N GLY A 575 -12.35 -9.43 -15.55
CA GLY A 575 -13.56 -8.99 -16.26
C GLY A 575 -13.47 -9.04 -17.79
N CYS A 576 -12.28 -9.21 -18.37
CA CYS A 576 -12.04 -9.10 -19.82
C CYS A 576 -12.32 -10.43 -20.55
N LYS A 577 -13.59 -10.83 -20.64
CA LYS A 577 -14.02 -12.10 -21.28
C LYS A 577 -13.80 -12.19 -22.80
N SER A 578 -13.13 -11.22 -23.42
CA SER A 578 -12.88 -11.16 -24.87
C SER A 578 -11.56 -10.45 -25.25
N ALA A 579 -10.56 -10.39 -24.36
CA ALA A 579 -9.25 -9.84 -24.70
C ALA A 579 -8.43 -10.82 -25.58
N GLU A 580 -7.76 -10.31 -26.60
CA GLU A 580 -6.85 -11.07 -27.46
C GLU A 580 -5.45 -11.11 -26.81
N SER A 581 -4.81 -12.28 -26.78
CA SER A 581 -3.42 -12.41 -26.30
C SER A 581 -2.47 -12.07 -27.44
N LEU A 582 -1.74 -10.97 -27.31
CA LEU A 582 -0.74 -10.52 -28.27
C LEU A 582 0.65 -10.96 -27.81
N SER A 583 1.41 -11.60 -28.69
CA SER A 583 2.80 -11.99 -28.44
C SER A 583 3.76 -11.03 -29.14
N PHE A 584 4.59 -10.37 -28.35
CA PHE A 584 5.59 -9.40 -28.81
C PHE A 584 6.95 -10.10 -28.86
N ALA A 585 7.52 -10.24 -30.06
CA ALA A 585 8.81 -10.90 -30.26
C ALA A 585 9.94 -10.15 -29.53
N ALA A 586 11.07 -10.81 -29.30
CA ALA A 586 12.24 -10.11 -28.77
C ALA A 586 12.83 -9.20 -29.87
N THR A 587 13.01 -7.92 -29.56
CA THR A 587 13.79 -7.01 -30.40
C THR A 587 15.27 -7.15 -30.07
N THR A 588 16.15 -6.58 -30.91
CA THR A 588 17.61 -6.68 -30.68
C THR A 588 18.04 -6.11 -29.31
N ASN A 589 17.40 -5.03 -28.86
CA ASN A 589 17.61 -4.40 -27.56
C ASN A 589 16.43 -3.44 -27.24
N TRP A 590 16.47 -2.81 -26.07
CA TRP A 590 15.42 -1.87 -25.64
C TRP A 590 15.36 -0.54 -26.41
N THR A 591 16.34 -0.26 -27.29
CA THR A 591 16.34 0.92 -28.16
C THR A 591 15.95 0.60 -29.61
N THR A 592 15.64 -0.67 -29.90
CA THR A 592 15.17 -1.15 -31.19
C THR A 592 13.67 -1.35 -31.14
N TRP A 593 12.96 -0.63 -31.99
CA TRP A 593 11.50 -0.55 -32.00
C TRP A 593 10.92 -1.22 -33.25
N GLU A 594 9.92 -2.05 -33.06
CA GLU A 594 9.19 -2.75 -34.11
C GLU A 594 7.69 -2.46 -34.03
N THR A 595 6.92 -2.99 -34.99
CA THR A 595 5.47 -2.83 -35.05
C THR A 595 4.79 -4.21 -35.06
N LEU A 596 3.83 -4.39 -34.16
CA LEU A 596 2.90 -5.52 -34.15
C LEU A 596 1.51 -5.03 -34.58
N SER A 597 0.88 -5.70 -35.54
CA SER A 597 -0.46 -5.34 -36.01
C SER A 597 -1.50 -6.39 -35.60
N PHE A 598 -2.68 -5.94 -35.20
CA PHE A 598 -3.86 -6.78 -35.01
C PHE A 598 -5.13 -6.04 -35.42
N LYS A 599 -6.29 -6.71 -35.45
CA LYS A 599 -7.56 -6.10 -35.84
C LYS A 599 -8.46 -5.89 -34.62
N ALA A 600 -9.09 -4.72 -34.54
CA ALA A 600 -10.06 -4.40 -33.51
C ALA A 600 -11.29 -3.70 -34.10
N LYS A 601 -12.46 -3.99 -33.55
CA LYS A 601 -13.69 -3.26 -33.90
C LYS A 601 -13.86 -2.08 -32.96
N LEU A 602 -13.94 -0.87 -33.51
CA LEU A 602 -14.07 0.38 -32.77
C LEU A 602 -15.41 1.05 -33.07
N ALA A 603 -16.03 1.62 -32.04
CA ALA A 603 -17.18 2.52 -32.20
C ALA A 603 -16.68 3.91 -32.64
N GLU A 604 -17.54 4.68 -33.32
CA GLU A 604 -17.26 6.08 -33.66
C GLU A 604 -17.02 6.92 -32.40
N GLY A 605 -16.00 7.77 -32.42
CA GLY A 605 -15.63 8.66 -31.34
C GLY A 605 -14.43 8.21 -30.51
N ALA A 606 -14.27 8.83 -29.34
CA ALA A 606 -13.16 8.58 -28.44
C ALA A 606 -13.39 7.31 -27.59
N GLY A 607 -12.32 6.56 -27.33
CA GLY A 607 -12.33 5.35 -26.51
C GLY A 607 -10.95 5.01 -25.95
N TYR A 608 -10.86 3.92 -25.19
CA TYR A 608 -9.59 3.39 -24.69
C TYR A 608 -9.26 2.02 -25.27
N MET A 609 -8.08 1.86 -25.84
CA MET A 609 -7.48 0.55 -26.11
C MET A 609 -6.70 0.10 -24.88
N THR A 610 -7.08 -1.04 -24.30
CA THR A 610 -6.43 -1.56 -23.09
C THR A 610 -5.37 -2.59 -23.45
N PHE A 611 -4.19 -2.50 -22.82
CA PHE A 611 -3.15 -3.54 -22.82
C PHE A 611 -2.76 -3.89 -21.39
N ALA A 612 -2.69 -5.18 -21.06
CA ALA A 612 -2.40 -5.63 -19.70
C ALA A 612 -1.50 -6.86 -19.66
N THR A 613 -0.67 -6.99 -18.61
CA THR A 613 0.19 -8.15 -18.41
C THR A 613 -0.62 -9.42 -18.17
N ILE A 614 -0.14 -10.55 -18.70
CA ILE A 614 -0.76 -11.86 -18.54
C ILE A 614 0.01 -12.66 -17.49
N GLY A 615 -0.70 -13.19 -16.49
CA GLY A 615 -0.14 -14.11 -15.50
C GLY A 615 0.97 -13.52 -14.63
N GLY A 616 0.91 -12.21 -14.34
CA GLY A 616 1.90 -11.51 -13.50
C GLY A 616 3.30 -11.40 -14.12
N SER A 617 3.44 -11.71 -15.41
CA SER A 617 4.70 -11.58 -16.15
C SER A 617 4.96 -10.13 -16.55
N ASP A 618 6.22 -9.81 -16.77
CA ASP A 618 6.65 -8.50 -17.30
C ASP A 618 6.22 -8.30 -18.76
N GLY A 619 6.06 -7.05 -19.22
CA GLY A 619 5.60 -6.69 -20.57
C GLY A 619 6.67 -6.08 -21.48
N PRO A 620 6.45 -5.96 -22.80
CA PRO A 620 7.31 -5.14 -23.67
C PRO A 620 7.13 -3.64 -23.37
N ASN A 621 8.05 -2.79 -23.83
CA ASN A 621 7.86 -1.35 -23.84
C ASN A 621 6.90 -0.97 -24.98
N LEU A 622 5.84 -0.22 -24.71
CA LEU A 622 4.90 0.27 -25.72
C LEU A 622 5.06 1.77 -25.95
N ASP A 623 5.17 2.19 -27.21
CA ASP A 623 5.42 3.58 -27.62
C ASP A 623 4.14 4.27 -28.08
N GLN A 624 3.58 3.84 -29.20
CA GLN A 624 2.39 4.45 -29.78
C GLN A 624 1.53 3.42 -30.53
N LEU A 625 0.26 3.76 -30.68
CA LEU A 625 -0.71 3.05 -31.51
C LEU A 625 -0.99 3.86 -32.76
N GLU A 626 -1.05 3.22 -33.91
CA GLU A 626 -1.62 3.80 -35.12
C GLU A 626 -2.87 3.03 -35.55
N LEU A 627 -3.95 3.76 -35.84
CA LEU A 627 -5.22 3.21 -36.29
C LEU A 627 -5.40 3.41 -37.78
N LYS A 628 -5.65 2.31 -38.50
CA LYS A 628 -5.99 2.34 -39.92
C LYS A 628 -7.32 1.67 -40.15
N LEU A 629 -8.28 2.42 -40.68
CA LEU A 629 -9.60 1.85 -41.00
C LEU A 629 -9.45 0.75 -42.06
N VAL A 630 -9.89 -0.45 -41.72
CA VAL A 630 -9.94 -1.60 -42.64
C VAL A 630 -11.31 -1.64 -43.31
N LYS A 631 -12.38 -1.47 -42.53
CA LYS A 631 -13.74 -1.52 -43.02
C LYS A 631 -14.66 -0.72 -42.12
N ALA A 632 -15.26 0.35 -42.66
CA ALA A 632 -16.36 1.03 -41.98
C ALA A 632 -17.55 0.07 -41.82
N ASP A 633 -18.19 0.11 -40.66
CA ASP A 633 -19.52 -0.47 -40.51
C ASP A 633 -20.46 0.21 -41.50
N ALA A 634 -21.42 -0.55 -42.03
CA ALA A 634 -22.39 0.03 -42.95
C ALA A 634 -23.16 1.14 -42.23
N THR A 635 -22.86 2.40 -42.56
CA THR A 635 -23.73 3.50 -42.23
C THR A 635 -25.05 3.21 -42.91
N THR A 636 -26.11 2.94 -42.15
CA THR A 636 -27.47 2.97 -42.69
C THR A 636 -27.76 4.42 -43.05
N ALA A 637 -27.32 4.82 -44.25
CA ALA A 637 -27.67 6.11 -44.81
C ALA A 637 -29.19 6.10 -45.02
N ILE A 638 -29.92 6.83 -44.18
CA ILE A 638 -31.26 7.25 -44.55
C ILE A 638 -31.08 8.19 -45.74
N ARG A 639 -31.29 7.66 -46.96
CA ARG A 639 -31.22 8.44 -48.20
C ARG A 639 -32.23 9.58 -48.12
N GLY A 640 -31.70 10.79 -48.29
CA GLY A 640 -32.32 11.88 -49.03
C GLY A 640 -33.58 12.47 -48.43
N LEU A 641 -33.44 13.65 -47.82
CA LEU A 641 -34.48 14.66 -47.95
C LEU A 641 -33.83 15.98 -48.37
N ALA A 642 -34.04 16.30 -49.65
CA ALA A 642 -34.02 17.67 -50.12
C ALA A 642 -35.04 18.50 -49.32
N THR A 643 -34.65 19.71 -48.94
CA THR A 643 -35.54 20.79 -48.52
C THR A 643 -35.94 21.63 -49.75
N PRO A 644 -37.05 22.39 -49.73
CA PRO A 644 -38.40 22.06 -49.26
C PRO A 644 -39.49 22.51 -50.27
N SER A 645 -40.69 21.92 -50.26
CA SER A 645 -41.90 22.64 -50.69
C SER A 645 -43.13 22.23 -49.87
N GLN A 646 -43.92 23.24 -49.53
CA GLN A 646 -45.10 23.27 -48.67
C GLN A 646 -46.18 22.22 -48.98
N GLN A 647 -46.82 21.66 -47.94
CA GLN A 647 -48.25 21.93 -47.62
C GLN A 647 -48.66 21.22 -46.32
N LEU A 648 -49.32 21.95 -45.42
CA LEU A 648 -49.98 21.42 -44.20
C LEU A 648 -51.29 20.72 -44.59
N VAL A 649 -51.53 19.50 -44.05
CA VAL A 649 -52.81 18.76 -44.21
C VAL A 649 -53.26 18.20 -42.82
N PRO A 650 -54.57 18.18 -42.48
CA PRO A 650 -55.07 18.34 -41.10
C PRO A 650 -55.10 17.13 -40.15
N THR A 651 -54.48 15.98 -40.45
CA THR A 651 -54.61 14.77 -39.59
C THR A 651 -53.30 14.06 -39.28
N THR A 652 -52.22 14.81 -39.10
CA THR A 652 -50.94 14.21 -38.67
C THR A 652 -51.00 13.87 -37.18
N ARG A 653 -50.62 12.64 -36.81
CA ARG A 653 -50.41 12.24 -35.41
C ARG A 653 -48.92 12.13 -35.12
N VAL A 654 -48.53 12.52 -33.91
CA VAL A 654 -47.18 12.36 -33.38
C VAL A 654 -47.24 11.51 -32.13
N ARG A 655 -46.42 10.47 -32.07
CA ARG A 655 -46.35 9.46 -31.01
C ARG A 655 -44.93 9.34 -30.49
N LEU A 656 -44.78 9.07 -29.21
CA LEU A 656 -43.52 8.89 -28.51
C LEU A 656 -43.51 7.47 -27.95
N PHE A 657 -42.52 6.67 -28.30
CA PHE A 657 -42.34 5.31 -27.79
C PHE A 657 -41.05 5.20 -26.98
N THR A 658 -40.98 4.25 -26.06
CA THR A 658 -39.71 3.79 -25.51
C THR A 658 -38.88 3.12 -26.62
N LEU A 659 -37.58 2.94 -26.42
CA LEU A 659 -36.75 2.15 -27.36
C LEU A 659 -37.17 0.68 -27.44
N THR A 660 -37.93 0.18 -26.46
CA THR A 660 -38.53 -1.16 -26.47
C THR A 660 -39.88 -1.22 -27.20
N GLY A 661 -40.34 -0.11 -27.80
CA GLY A 661 -41.54 -0.05 -28.63
C GLY A 661 -42.85 0.19 -27.89
N GLN A 662 -42.82 0.55 -26.60
CA GLN A 662 -44.02 0.87 -25.82
C GLN A 662 -44.44 2.33 -26.06
N LEU A 663 -45.71 2.58 -26.37
CA LEU A 663 -46.23 3.94 -26.55
C LEU A 663 -46.28 4.68 -25.20
N VAL A 664 -45.67 5.87 -25.16
CA VAL A 664 -45.53 6.72 -23.97
C VAL A 664 -46.43 7.96 -24.06
N ARG A 665 -46.54 8.59 -25.24
CA ARG A 665 -47.36 9.79 -25.44
C ARG A 665 -47.84 9.92 -26.89
N GLU A 666 -49.03 10.47 -27.13
CA GLU A 666 -49.59 10.73 -28.47
C GLU A 666 -50.24 12.12 -28.53
N SER A 667 -50.15 12.77 -29.69
CA SER A 667 -50.78 14.07 -29.97
C SER A 667 -51.34 14.11 -31.39
N VAL A 668 -52.45 14.84 -31.57
CA VAL A 668 -53.05 15.13 -32.87
C VAL A 668 -52.58 16.52 -33.30
N GLY A 669 -51.71 16.58 -34.31
CA GLY A 669 -51.00 17.80 -34.71
C GLY A 669 -49.52 17.52 -35.02
N LEU A 670 -48.70 18.57 -35.06
CA LEU A 670 -47.26 18.47 -35.34
C LEU A 670 -46.37 18.49 -34.09
N THR A 671 -46.96 18.65 -32.91
CA THR A 671 -46.24 18.84 -31.64
C THR A 671 -46.61 17.75 -30.65
N VAL A 672 -45.64 17.29 -29.86
CA VAL A 672 -45.84 16.43 -28.69
C VAL A 672 -44.92 16.95 -27.58
N SER A 673 -45.46 17.09 -26.37
CA SER A 673 -44.67 17.58 -25.22
C SER A 673 -43.80 16.47 -24.63
N THR A 674 -42.53 16.78 -24.34
CA THR A 674 -41.61 15.92 -23.59
C THR A 674 -41.55 16.27 -22.10
N GLU A 675 -42.37 17.22 -21.66
CA GLU A 675 -42.40 17.68 -20.27
C GLU A 675 -42.84 16.55 -19.34
N ASN A 676 -42.10 16.40 -18.23
CA ASN A 676 -42.27 15.36 -17.21
C ASN A 676 -41.99 13.92 -17.68
N LEU A 677 -41.28 13.73 -18.79
CA LEU A 677 -40.71 12.42 -19.14
C LEU A 677 -39.39 12.21 -18.41
N ALA A 678 -39.08 10.96 -18.07
CA ALA A 678 -37.77 10.62 -17.51
C ALA A 678 -36.65 10.92 -18.53
N PRO A 679 -35.46 11.37 -18.10
CA PRO A 679 -34.32 11.54 -18.99
C PRO A 679 -34.00 10.22 -19.70
N GLY A 680 -33.82 10.28 -21.02
CA GLY A 680 -33.63 9.06 -21.81
C GLY A 680 -33.84 9.23 -23.31
N MET A 681 -33.66 8.13 -24.04
CA MET A 681 -33.87 8.07 -25.49
C MET A 681 -35.28 7.54 -25.78
N TYR A 682 -35.98 8.21 -26.68
CA TYR A 682 -37.33 7.83 -27.10
C TYR A 682 -37.46 7.83 -28.62
N LEU A 683 -38.35 7.01 -29.15
CA LEU A 683 -38.68 6.98 -30.58
C LEU A 683 -39.89 7.88 -30.83
N LEU A 684 -39.66 9.01 -31.48
CA LEU A 684 -40.70 9.90 -31.99
C LEU A 684 -41.18 9.38 -33.35
N GLN A 685 -42.48 9.13 -33.49
CA GLN A 685 -43.12 8.68 -34.72
C GLN A 685 -44.17 9.69 -35.15
N ARG A 686 -44.08 10.21 -36.36
CA ARG A 686 -45.06 11.12 -36.97
C ARG A 686 -45.70 10.44 -38.17
N GLY A 687 -47.03 10.43 -38.27
CA GLY A 687 -47.68 9.87 -39.46
C GLY A 687 -49.13 10.27 -39.71
N ASN A 688 -49.58 10.05 -40.95
CA ASN A 688 -50.96 10.27 -41.40
C ASN A 688 -51.38 9.14 -42.36
N GLY A 689 -51.69 7.96 -41.80
CA GLY A 689 -52.10 6.77 -42.56
C GLY A 689 -50.96 6.14 -43.37
N SER A 690 -50.62 6.71 -44.53
CA SER A 690 -49.69 6.17 -45.52
C SER A 690 -48.25 6.71 -45.44
N LEU A 691 -48.01 7.73 -44.62
CA LEU A 691 -46.68 8.31 -44.38
C LEU A 691 -46.30 8.15 -42.90
N LEU A 692 -45.14 7.54 -42.66
CA LEU A 692 -44.58 7.29 -41.33
C LEU A 692 -43.14 7.78 -41.32
N ARG A 693 -42.85 8.79 -40.49
CA ARG A 693 -41.49 9.25 -40.18
C ARG A 693 -41.17 8.94 -38.74
N GLN A 694 -39.95 8.48 -38.50
CA GLN A 694 -39.46 8.17 -37.16
C GLN A 694 -38.13 8.88 -36.90
N GLN A 695 -37.94 9.31 -35.67
CA GLN A 695 -36.72 9.96 -35.21
C GLN A 695 -36.48 9.56 -33.75
N ILE A 696 -35.25 9.21 -33.40
CA ILE A 696 -34.89 9.04 -31.99
C ILE A 696 -34.61 10.42 -31.42
N ILE A 697 -35.26 10.77 -30.32
CA ILE A 697 -35.07 12.01 -29.59
C ILE A 697 -34.53 11.72 -28.19
N ARG A 698 -33.69 12.61 -27.68
CA ARG A 698 -33.21 12.57 -26.30
C ARG A 698 -34.01 13.57 -25.48
N VAL A 699 -34.67 13.08 -24.44
CA VAL A 699 -35.22 13.94 -23.38
C VAL A 699 -34.10 14.14 -22.36
N LYS A 700 -33.72 15.40 -22.14
CA LYS A 700 -32.66 15.81 -21.21
C LYS A 700 -33.23 16.02 -19.82
#